data_AF-A0A6A6J396-F1
#
_entry.id   AF-A0A6A6J396-F1
#
_cell.length_a   1.000
_cell.length_b   1.000
_cell.length_c   1.000
_cell.angle_alpha   90.00
_cell.angle_beta   90.00
_cell.angle_gamma   90.00
#
_symmetry.space_group_name_H-M   'P 1'
#
loop_
_entity.id
_entity.type
_entity.pdbx_description
1 polymer ?
#
loop_
_entity_poly.entity_id
_entity_poly.type
_entity_poly.pdbx_seq_one_letter_code
_entity_poly.pdbx_strand_id
1 'polypeptide(L)'
;MNTTEAQEQKMNGETERVDFEDDGKPPTIVSGLEDIRVRKTVDLNVVTDCLAHWTCAEAFREIYQNWRDEIRRGFHISLRDFAPISSESSGVILIQQFHPVSKELCGYIRFKYNKNGDGELEVRNFNASLKYRHLKIGASTKAHDKNQSGKYGEGLKVAALIFRRFPNNHSFRIESSGFSWNFIFNQELDLACTLTRMSDAKLAQENKKAESQQSAPTSQSRERVSIFIGARRTSYTSMGEVTRGNKIHVDDFRKWLDVTLDINPPTDIVHTTAGDLILDPAYKNKHYLQGLLLPSGSMSGKPHNYGYNFMKGHTNRDRDAIAQPGGESRQRLAIWAAGIRIGGAKGDELLSIYTNLLLNSLNELGDVALPSKWPCLDPDIAGKVWKHMCTINQGPDGRPAFYYTATEGKDAAQIISQNLDLHPFPIGAELWNILRRFKLPRTPFEEQHHRFSHAAIVEVPQNVFALNLEWMLQCCINSHPATKRMGFDMVDGKGLAIDVAYFDKKWKIHDRWLTFNGAHQDTFCEEHCPEQQDPFCCDHAVLTVWNYMLSQVRAVDEFNIPFPAKDEKWLKSMTGIRISQMPRGVKCARNERRGELVVSWESVDSHKNRDKPVRVILHSNDCTGELQSSWEHPLNIMFNLKDEDRNCDCPSQLSQVASAGVTFTNLGTEKKYFASVSRDDVGAFIGLHPPAIRPLKEDLFVKQEPTSLNVDAIQSPVHVSEDAMESTDDTSNDDGDNEFGSPDKEVTAMSLSSPGTSSSEKGYTSRQDDAPQDAVSEAPVNDESHLPVESYVLGESLDHRSLDWGGSFPGSHNFYRTRDRPEDDVFIAKPKANLINENGKRMHDEPSGNTPARRSRPSFTPLPPNGIRYRY
;
A
#
# COMPACT_ATOMS: atom_id res chain seq x y z
N MET A 1 39.25 -12.13 47.68
CA MET A 1 38.81 -11.50 48.95
C MET A 1 37.63 -10.60 48.64
N ASN A 2 36.49 -10.61 49.34
CA ASN A 2 35.91 -11.58 50.25
C ASN A 2 34.38 -11.29 50.30
N THR A 3 33.55 -12.36 50.37
CA THR A 3 32.32 -12.55 51.20
C THR A 3 31.57 -11.30 51.74
N THR A 4 30.24 -11.23 51.81
CA THR A 4 29.23 -12.32 51.96
C THR A 4 27.80 -11.80 51.69
N GLU A 5 26.86 -12.72 51.46
CA GLU A 5 25.41 -12.49 51.58
C GLU A 5 24.99 -12.27 53.05
N ALA A 6 23.90 -11.50 53.31
CA ALA A 6 22.76 -11.88 54.16
C ALA A 6 21.86 -10.67 54.57
N GLN A 7 20.57 -10.97 54.86
CA GLN A 7 19.53 -10.10 55.48
C GLN A 7 18.99 -8.96 54.57
N GLU A 8 17.71 -8.90 54.23
CA GLU A 8 16.55 -8.88 55.15
C GLU A 8 15.33 -9.72 54.69
N GLN A 9 14.83 -10.53 55.63
CA GLN A 9 13.43 -10.97 55.66
C GLN A 9 12.73 -10.26 56.82
N LYS A 10 11.60 -9.59 56.56
CA LYS A 10 10.36 -9.62 57.38
C LYS A 10 9.35 -8.55 56.93
N MET A 11 8.17 -8.98 56.49
CA MET A 11 6.91 -8.69 57.19
C MET A 11 5.85 -9.71 56.77
N ASN A 12 5.02 -10.10 57.73
CA ASN A 12 4.03 -11.18 57.58
C ASN A 12 2.70 -10.64 57.03
N GLY A 13 1.96 -11.50 56.35
CA GLY A 13 0.49 -11.45 56.21
C GLY A 13 -0.02 -12.88 56.36
N GLU A 14 -1.00 -13.09 57.23
CA GLU A 14 -1.36 -14.42 57.73
C GLU A 14 -2.14 -15.26 56.72
N THR A 15 -2.11 -16.58 56.86
CA THR A 15 -3.03 -17.50 56.17
C THR A 15 -3.43 -18.58 57.16
N GLU A 16 -4.74 -18.80 57.28
CA GLU A 16 -5.32 -19.62 58.35
C GLU A 16 -4.89 -21.09 58.25
N ARG A 17 -4.64 -21.70 59.42
CA ARG A 17 -4.51 -23.15 59.55
C ARG A 17 -5.89 -23.77 59.49
N VAL A 18 -6.10 -24.68 58.54
CA VAL A 18 -7.10 -25.74 58.66
C VAL A 18 -6.35 -26.97 59.15
N ASP A 19 -6.57 -27.33 60.41
CA ASP A 19 -5.98 -28.53 60.99
C ASP A 19 -6.65 -29.78 60.40
N PHE A 20 -5.87 -30.64 59.75
CA PHE A 20 -6.26 -32.01 59.44
C PHE A 20 -5.66 -32.92 60.51
N GLU A 21 -6.51 -33.72 61.16
CA GLU A 21 -6.08 -34.68 62.17
C GLU A 21 -5.18 -35.76 61.55
N ASP A 22 -4.00 -35.94 62.15
CA ASP A 22 -2.96 -36.87 61.68
C ASP A 22 -3.26 -38.30 62.14
N ASP A 23 -3.99 -39.04 61.33
CA ASP A 23 -4.19 -40.49 61.46
C ASP A 23 -2.86 -41.24 61.16
N GLY A 24 -1.97 -41.21 62.15
CA GLY A 24 -0.53 -41.50 62.05
C GLY A 24 -0.13 -42.84 61.43
N LYS A 25 -0.16 -42.91 60.09
CA LYS A 25 0.56 -43.89 59.27
C LYS A 25 1.29 -43.15 58.15
N PRO A 26 2.64 -43.22 58.09
CA PRO A 26 3.38 -42.53 57.04
C PRO A 26 2.95 -43.09 55.67
N PRO A 27 2.48 -42.25 54.73
CA PRO A 27 2.09 -42.72 53.41
C PRO A 27 3.34 -43.26 52.71
N THR A 28 3.32 -44.54 52.34
CA THR A 28 4.45 -45.18 51.65
C THR A 28 4.73 -44.46 50.34
N ILE A 29 5.76 -43.61 50.32
CA ILE A 29 6.11 -42.76 49.18
C ILE A 29 6.69 -43.64 48.06
N VAL A 30 5.79 -44.19 47.25
CA VAL A 30 6.13 -44.86 45.99
C VAL A 30 6.76 -43.83 45.05
N SER A 31 8.05 -44.00 44.82
CA SER A 31 8.93 -43.15 44.03
C SER A 31 8.99 -43.60 42.56
N GLY A 32 8.83 -44.90 42.31
CA GLY A 32 8.93 -45.50 40.98
C GLY A 32 8.01 -46.72 40.77
N LEU A 33 8.10 -47.32 39.57
CA LEU A 33 7.37 -48.54 39.25
C LEU A 33 7.89 -49.76 40.03
N GLU A 34 9.18 -49.75 40.40
CA GLU A 34 9.84 -50.84 41.13
C GLU A 34 9.15 -51.14 42.47
N ASP A 35 8.69 -50.10 43.17
CA ASP A 35 8.01 -50.19 44.47
C ASP A 35 6.66 -50.94 44.39
N ILE A 36 6.09 -51.08 43.18
CA ILE A 36 4.80 -51.77 42.97
C ILE A 36 5.06 -53.28 42.83
N ARG A 37 4.88 -54.02 43.94
CA ARG A 37 5.09 -55.48 43.98
C ARG A 37 4.13 -56.26 43.07
N VAL A 38 2.82 -55.98 43.15
CA VAL A 38 1.78 -56.73 42.40
C VAL A 38 0.81 -55.80 41.67
N ARG A 39 0.07 -54.96 42.41
CA ARG A 39 -0.96 -54.06 41.90
C ARG A 39 -0.99 -52.77 42.72
N LYS A 40 -1.29 -51.63 42.07
CA LYS A 40 -1.59 -50.36 42.72
C LYS A 40 -2.60 -49.57 41.89
N THR A 41 -3.61 -48.99 42.54
CA THR A 41 -4.48 -47.97 41.92
C THR A 41 -3.91 -46.59 42.21
N VAL A 42 -3.99 -45.70 41.23
CA VAL A 42 -3.55 -44.30 41.32
C VAL A 42 -4.62 -43.43 40.69
N ASP A 43 -5.18 -42.54 41.48
CA ASP A 43 -6.15 -41.54 41.03
C ASP A 43 -5.45 -40.51 40.15
N LEU A 44 -6.16 -40.02 39.13
CA LEU A 44 -5.61 -39.08 38.16
C LEU A 44 -6.24 -37.72 38.43
N ASN A 45 -5.40 -36.69 38.57
CA ASN A 45 -5.84 -35.31 38.76
C ASN A 45 -6.45 -34.73 37.46
N VAL A 46 -7.57 -35.29 36.98
CA VAL A 46 -8.30 -34.87 35.77
C VAL A 46 -9.80 -35.00 36.06
N VAL A 47 -10.50 -33.88 36.05
CA VAL A 47 -11.95 -33.81 36.29
C VAL A 47 -12.72 -34.50 35.15
N THR A 48 -13.73 -35.30 35.46
CA THR A 48 -14.50 -36.10 34.50
C THR A 48 -15.19 -35.27 33.39
N ASP A 49 -15.59 -34.04 33.69
CA ASP A 49 -16.20 -33.08 32.74
C ASP A 49 -15.17 -32.26 31.94
N CYS A 50 -13.88 -32.49 32.14
CA CYS A 50 -12.84 -31.83 31.37
C CYS A 50 -13.02 -32.13 29.86
N LEU A 51 -12.97 -31.08 29.04
CA LEU A 51 -13.11 -31.17 27.58
C LEU A 51 -14.37 -31.95 27.17
N ALA A 52 -15.52 -31.57 27.74
CA ALA A 52 -16.83 -32.18 27.45
C ALA A 52 -17.17 -32.23 25.94
N HIS A 53 -16.68 -31.27 25.15
CA HIS A 53 -16.91 -31.17 23.71
C HIS A 53 -15.98 -32.05 22.84
N TRP A 54 -14.92 -32.63 23.40
CA TRP A 54 -14.03 -33.53 22.66
C TRP A 54 -14.68 -34.89 22.36
N THR A 55 -14.43 -35.41 21.16
CA THR A 55 -14.85 -36.73 20.69
C THR A 55 -13.67 -37.72 20.72
N CYS A 56 -13.95 -38.97 20.34
CA CYS A 56 -12.89 -39.98 20.16
C CYS A 56 -11.85 -39.58 19.09
N ALA A 57 -12.15 -38.67 18.16
CA ALA A 57 -11.19 -38.18 17.18
C ALA A 57 -10.11 -37.30 17.83
N GLU A 58 -10.48 -36.32 18.67
CA GLU A 58 -9.52 -35.50 19.43
C GLU A 58 -8.72 -36.35 20.42
N ALA A 59 -9.35 -37.35 21.03
CA ALA A 59 -8.68 -38.32 21.89
C ALA A 59 -7.67 -39.19 21.11
N PHE A 60 -8.01 -39.63 19.89
CA PHE A 60 -7.10 -40.34 19.01
C PHE A 60 -5.95 -39.43 18.54
N ARG A 61 -6.19 -38.16 18.24
CA ARG A 61 -5.16 -37.17 17.87
C ARG A 61 -4.06 -37.06 18.94
N GLU A 62 -4.41 -37.02 20.23
CA GLU A 62 -3.42 -37.03 21.32
C GLU A 62 -2.59 -38.33 21.36
N ILE A 63 -3.21 -39.48 21.03
CA ILE A 63 -2.52 -40.78 20.98
C ILE A 63 -1.61 -40.86 19.76
N TYR A 64 -2.10 -40.43 18.60
CA TYR A 64 -1.37 -40.34 17.35
C TYR A 64 -0.15 -39.42 17.47
N GLN A 65 -0.34 -38.24 18.08
CA GLN A 65 0.74 -37.33 18.39
C GLN A 65 1.80 -38.00 19.28
N ASN A 66 1.39 -38.66 20.37
CA ASN A 66 2.35 -39.35 21.24
C ASN A 66 3.04 -40.54 20.55
N TRP A 67 2.33 -41.25 19.64
CA TRP A 67 2.90 -42.28 18.78
C TRP A 67 4.03 -41.70 17.92
N ARG A 68 3.73 -40.66 17.14
CA ARG A 68 4.65 -39.97 16.24
C ARG A 68 5.81 -39.28 16.95
N ASP A 69 5.53 -38.43 17.95
CA ASP A 69 6.55 -37.65 18.66
C ASP A 69 7.62 -38.56 19.27
N GLU A 70 7.21 -39.65 19.92
CA GLU A 70 8.15 -40.58 20.55
C GLU A 70 8.92 -41.43 19.53
N ILE A 71 8.33 -41.77 18.38
CA ILE A 71 9.09 -42.39 17.26
C ILE A 71 10.13 -41.40 16.73
N ARG A 72 9.74 -40.16 16.41
CA ARG A 72 10.66 -39.13 15.91
C ARG A 72 11.79 -38.86 16.90
N ARG A 73 11.50 -38.84 18.20
CA ARG A 73 12.48 -38.66 19.28
C ARG A 73 13.38 -39.89 19.49
N GLY A 74 12.83 -41.10 19.44
CA GLY A 74 13.56 -42.36 19.69
C GLY A 74 14.43 -42.82 18.53
N PHE A 75 14.06 -42.46 17.29
CA PHE A 75 14.72 -42.85 16.04
C PHE A 75 15.31 -41.66 15.27
N HIS A 76 15.29 -40.45 15.83
CA HIS A 76 15.86 -39.22 15.24
C HIS A 76 15.31 -38.86 13.85
N ILE A 77 14.02 -39.15 13.61
CA ILE A 77 13.35 -38.91 12.31
C ILE A 77 12.83 -37.46 12.26
N SER A 78 13.14 -36.73 11.18
CA SER A 78 12.63 -35.37 10.97
C SER A 78 11.10 -35.37 10.80
N LEU A 79 10.47 -34.19 10.88
CA LEU A 79 9.02 -34.11 10.63
C LEU A 79 8.67 -34.38 9.15
N ARG A 80 9.57 -34.06 8.21
CA ARG A 80 9.34 -34.28 6.77
C ARG A 80 9.62 -35.72 6.33
N ASP A 81 10.45 -36.46 7.06
CA ASP A 81 10.74 -37.87 6.80
C ASP A 81 9.77 -38.84 7.50
N PHE A 82 8.83 -38.32 8.30
CA PHE A 82 7.81 -39.11 8.97
C PHE A 82 6.66 -39.43 8.00
N ALA A 83 6.88 -40.42 7.13
CA ALA A 83 5.91 -40.92 6.17
C ALA A 83 5.46 -42.35 6.55
N PRO A 84 4.36 -42.50 7.33
CA PRO A 84 3.85 -43.81 7.69
C PRO A 84 3.09 -44.46 6.52
N ILE A 85 3.30 -45.75 6.32
CA ILE A 85 2.65 -46.53 5.25
C ILE A 85 1.35 -47.12 5.79
N SER A 86 0.22 -46.75 5.19
CA SER A 86 -1.10 -47.32 5.48
C SER A 86 -1.42 -48.50 4.56
N SER A 87 -2.05 -49.53 5.11
CA SER A 87 -2.49 -50.74 4.39
C SER A 87 -3.77 -51.30 5.02
N GLU A 88 -4.69 -51.81 4.22
CA GLU A 88 -5.90 -52.49 4.69
C GLU A 88 -6.02 -53.88 4.05
N SER A 89 -6.20 -54.92 4.88
CA SER A 89 -6.35 -56.30 4.42
C SER A 89 -7.19 -57.13 5.40
N SER A 90 -8.15 -57.89 4.89
CA SER A 90 -8.88 -58.97 5.59
C SER A 90 -9.26 -58.69 7.06
N GLY A 91 -9.91 -57.55 7.34
CA GLY A 91 -10.32 -57.17 8.70
C GLY A 91 -9.24 -56.48 9.54
N VAL A 92 -8.18 -55.97 8.92
CA VAL A 92 -7.09 -55.25 9.58
C VAL A 92 -6.72 -53.99 8.80
N ILE A 93 -6.78 -52.83 9.46
CA ILE A 93 -6.09 -51.61 9.03
C ILE A 93 -4.76 -51.55 9.78
N LEU A 94 -3.66 -51.39 9.05
CA LEU A 94 -2.30 -51.39 9.58
C LEU A 94 -1.51 -50.23 8.99
N ILE A 95 -1.06 -49.34 9.87
CA ILE A 95 -0.27 -48.14 9.58
C ILE A 95 1.10 -48.33 10.22
N GLN A 96 2.19 -48.21 9.46
CA GLN A 96 3.54 -48.56 9.92
C GLN A 96 4.53 -47.43 9.63
N GLN A 97 5.31 -47.01 10.63
CA GLN A 97 6.45 -46.13 10.40
C GLN A 97 7.73 -46.96 10.34
N PHE A 98 8.43 -46.88 9.21
CA PHE A 98 9.78 -47.41 9.05
C PHE A 98 10.80 -46.27 9.11
N HIS A 99 12.01 -46.54 9.61
CA HIS A 99 13.09 -45.56 9.59
C HIS A 99 13.51 -45.28 8.13
N PRO A 100 13.66 -44.00 7.70
CA PRO A 100 13.90 -43.66 6.30
C PRO A 100 15.16 -44.31 5.72
N VAL A 101 16.25 -44.37 6.50
CA VAL A 101 17.53 -45.01 6.11
C VAL A 101 17.58 -46.52 6.43
N SER A 102 17.59 -46.93 7.71
CA SER A 102 17.78 -48.33 8.13
C SER A 102 16.64 -49.28 7.75
N LYS A 103 15.47 -48.76 7.37
CA LYS A 103 14.22 -49.52 7.07
C LYS A 103 13.71 -50.39 8.23
N GLU A 104 14.19 -50.19 9.45
CA GLU A 104 13.64 -50.84 10.64
C GLU A 104 12.23 -50.31 10.96
N LEU A 105 11.37 -51.15 11.55
CA LEU A 105 10.03 -50.77 11.98
C LEU A 105 10.09 -50.03 13.32
N CYS A 106 9.83 -48.72 13.31
CA CYS A 106 9.88 -47.86 14.50
C CYS A 106 8.62 -47.94 15.36
N GLY A 107 7.48 -48.23 14.75
CA GLY A 107 6.20 -48.41 15.43
C GLY A 107 5.05 -48.65 14.44
N TYR A 108 3.87 -48.97 14.97
CA TYR A 108 2.67 -49.17 14.16
C TYR A 108 1.38 -48.78 14.88
N ILE A 109 0.34 -48.49 14.10
CA ILE A 109 -1.06 -48.45 14.52
C ILE A 109 -1.78 -49.60 13.82
N ARG A 110 -2.49 -50.43 14.58
CA ARG A 110 -3.16 -51.63 14.08
C ARG A 110 -4.57 -51.70 14.62
N PHE A 111 -5.55 -51.63 13.74
CA PHE A 111 -6.96 -51.82 14.06
C PHE A 111 -7.44 -53.14 13.49
N LYS A 112 -7.89 -54.06 14.36
CA LYS A 112 -8.40 -55.38 13.97
C LYS A 112 -9.90 -55.44 14.20
N TYR A 113 -10.68 -55.68 13.15
CA TYR A 113 -12.14 -55.72 13.18
C TYR A 113 -12.71 -57.04 12.66
N ASN A 114 -13.93 -57.35 13.09
CA ASN A 114 -14.68 -58.53 12.64
C ASN A 114 -15.51 -58.24 11.38
N LYS A 115 -16.26 -59.24 10.88
CA LYS A 115 -17.14 -59.06 9.71
C LYS A 115 -18.23 -57.99 9.87
N ASN A 116 -18.50 -57.53 11.09
CA ASN A 116 -19.50 -56.51 11.41
C ASN A 116 -18.88 -55.11 11.57
N GLY A 117 -17.58 -54.94 11.27
CA GLY A 117 -16.88 -53.67 11.48
C GLY A 117 -16.39 -53.42 12.92
N ASP A 118 -16.81 -54.24 13.90
CA ASP A 118 -16.43 -54.07 15.31
C ASP A 118 -15.00 -54.56 15.58
N GLY A 119 -14.14 -53.66 16.07
CA GLY A 119 -12.73 -53.92 16.28
C GLY A 119 -12.12 -53.41 17.58
N GLU A 120 -10.82 -53.66 17.67
CA GLU A 120 -9.92 -53.27 18.75
C GLU A 120 -8.69 -52.58 18.15
N LEU A 121 -8.30 -51.45 18.73
CA LEU A 121 -7.18 -50.63 18.29
C LEU A 121 -5.94 -50.90 19.15
N GLU A 122 -4.80 -51.05 18.51
CA GLU A 122 -3.48 -51.20 19.12
C GLU A 122 -2.50 -50.19 18.53
N VAL A 123 -1.93 -49.34 19.37
CA VAL A 123 -0.90 -48.34 18.98
C VAL A 123 0.40 -48.73 19.67
N ARG A 124 1.49 -48.95 18.91
CA ARG A 124 2.77 -49.43 19.44
C ARG A 124 3.94 -48.56 19.01
N ASN A 125 4.78 -48.22 19.99
CA ASN A 125 6.12 -47.67 19.81
C ASN A 125 7.18 -48.64 20.32
N PHE A 126 8.24 -48.80 19.54
CA PHE A 126 9.51 -49.40 19.97
C PHE A 126 10.45 -48.30 20.50
N ASN A 127 11.46 -48.68 21.28
CA ASN A 127 12.40 -47.76 21.94
C ASN A 127 11.73 -46.65 22.79
N ALA A 128 10.65 -46.99 23.50
CA ALA A 128 9.84 -46.05 24.29
C ALA A 128 9.48 -46.63 25.67
N SER A 129 9.44 -45.80 26.71
CA SER A 129 9.06 -46.25 28.07
C SER A 129 8.21 -45.20 28.81
N LEU A 130 7.15 -45.66 29.49
CA LEU A 130 6.30 -44.82 30.33
C LEU A 130 6.73 -44.93 31.80
N LYS A 131 7.21 -43.82 32.38
CA LYS A 131 7.62 -43.75 33.80
C LYS A 131 6.45 -43.33 34.69
N TYR A 132 6.37 -43.89 35.90
CA TYR A 132 5.31 -43.61 36.90
C TYR A 132 5.00 -42.10 37.07
N ARG A 133 6.04 -41.27 37.16
CA ARG A 133 5.94 -39.82 37.33
C ARG A 133 5.21 -39.09 36.19
N HIS A 134 5.27 -39.60 34.95
CA HIS A 134 4.58 -38.99 33.81
C HIS A 134 3.07 -39.07 33.99
N LEU A 135 2.57 -40.17 34.55
CA LEU A 135 1.15 -40.34 34.86
C LEU A 135 0.73 -39.57 36.12
N LYS A 136 1.49 -39.64 37.23
CA LYS A 136 1.04 -39.01 38.49
C LYS A 136 1.05 -37.47 38.41
N ILE A 137 2.14 -36.87 37.91
CA ILE A 137 2.39 -35.43 38.02
C ILE A 137 2.02 -34.66 36.74
N GLY A 138 1.74 -35.35 35.62
CA GLY A 138 1.59 -34.69 34.31
C GLY A 138 2.92 -34.11 33.79
N ALA A 139 4.04 -34.61 34.31
CA ALA A 139 5.38 -34.16 33.95
C ALA A 139 5.69 -34.50 32.48
N SER A 140 5.88 -33.46 31.66
CA SER A 140 6.22 -33.57 30.24
C SER A 140 7.67 -33.17 30.00
N THR A 141 8.43 -34.03 29.33
CA THR A 141 9.75 -33.66 28.78
C THR A 141 9.66 -32.77 27.54
N LYS A 142 8.45 -32.56 27.00
CA LYS A 142 8.22 -31.88 25.72
C LYS A 142 8.14 -30.34 25.85
N ALA A 143 7.94 -29.80 27.05
CA ALA A 143 7.62 -28.39 27.29
C ALA A 143 8.68 -27.37 26.82
N HIS A 144 9.92 -27.80 26.57
CA HIS A 144 11.02 -26.96 26.07
C HIS A 144 11.54 -27.37 24.68
N ASP A 145 11.03 -28.46 24.08
CA ASP A 145 11.46 -28.93 22.77
C ASP A 145 10.52 -28.42 21.67
N LYS A 146 11.00 -27.46 20.87
CA LYS A 146 10.25 -26.86 19.76
C LYS A 146 9.92 -27.86 18.62
N ASN A 147 10.51 -29.04 18.63
CA ASN A 147 10.31 -30.08 17.62
C ASN A 147 9.21 -31.11 17.96
N GLN A 148 8.62 -31.02 19.16
CA GLN A 148 7.55 -31.90 19.64
C GLN A 148 6.25 -31.13 19.86
N SER A 149 5.10 -31.70 19.46
CA SER A 149 3.85 -30.94 19.34
C SER A 149 3.06 -30.75 20.65
N GLY A 150 3.69 -30.88 21.84
CA GLY A 150 2.97 -31.00 23.12
C GLY A 150 3.60 -30.25 24.30
N LYS A 151 2.79 -29.49 25.07
CA LYS A 151 3.27 -28.69 26.20
C LYS A 151 2.92 -29.25 27.59
N TYR A 152 1.77 -29.91 27.73
CA TYR A 152 1.25 -30.41 29.01
C TYR A 152 1.23 -31.94 29.01
N GLY A 153 1.77 -32.60 30.03
CA GLY A 153 1.90 -34.08 30.07
C GLY A 153 0.62 -34.83 30.42
N GLU A 154 -0.53 -34.24 30.09
CA GLU A 154 -1.87 -34.71 30.48
C GLU A 154 -2.65 -35.30 29.30
N GLY A 155 -2.24 -35.04 28.05
CA GLY A 155 -2.98 -35.46 26.85
C GLY A 155 -3.32 -36.95 26.81
N LEU A 156 -2.44 -37.81 27.33
CA LEU A 156 -2.68 -39.26 27.43
C LEU A 156 -3.74 -39.62 28.50
N LYS A 157 -3.85 -38.83 29.58
CA LYS A 157 -4.92 -38.97 30.59
C LYS A 157 -6.26 -38.51 30.02
N VAL A 158 -6.25 -37.37 29.32
CA VAL A 158 -7.43 -36.82 28.64
C VAL A 158 -7.93 -37.79 27.59
N ALA A 159 -7.07 -38.33 26.73
CA ALA A 159 -7.46 -39.35 25.76
C ALA A 159 -8.13 -40.56 26.44
N ALA A 160 -7.51 -41.07 27.52
CA ALA A 160 -8.11 -42.16 28.30
C ALA A 160 -9.48 -41.79 28.90
N LEU A 161 -9.66 -40.55 29.38
CA LEU A 161 -10.95 -40.05 29.86
C LEU A 161 -12.01 -40.08 28.75
N ILE A 162 -11.73 -39.45 27.60
CA ILE A 162 -12.69 -39.30 26.50
C ILE A 162 -13.11 -40.66 25.92
N PHE A 163 -12.18 -41.61 25.75
CA PHE A 163 -12.51 -42.97 25.31
C PHE A 163 -13.38 -43.73 26.32
N ARG A 164 -13.15 -43.50 27.62
CA ARG A 164 -13.86 -44.19 28.72
C ARG A 164 -15.22 -43.58 29.06
N ARG A 165 -15.40 -42.27 28.87
CA ARG A 165 -16.61 -41.51 29.19
C ARG A 165 -17.82 -42.02 28.39
N PHE A 166 -19.01 -41.92 28.99
CA PHE A 166 -20.26 -42.14 28.26
C PHE A 166 -20.44 -41.10 27.14
N PRO A 167 -21.00 -41.44 25.96
CA PRO A 167 -21.53 -42.75 25.56
C PRO A 167 -20.48 -43.74 25.02
N ASN A 168 -19.25 -43.28 24.78
CA ASN A 168 -18.19 -44.06 24.11
C ASN A 168 -17.90 -45.38 24.81
N ASN A 169 -17.61 -45.34 26.12
CA ASN A 169 -17.35 -46.50 26.98
C ASN A 169 -16.30 -47.50 26.44
N HIS A 170 -15.38 -47.08 25.57
CA HIS A 170 -14.30 -47.94 25.09
C HIS A 170 -13.32 -48.24 26.23
N SER A 171 -12.90 -49.50 26.41
CA SER A 171 -11.85 -49.78 27.39
C SER A 171 -10.52 -49.18 26.95
N PHE A 172 -9.68 -48.76 27.90
CA PHE A 172 -8.40 -48.12 27.62
C PHE A 172 -7.30 -48.71 28.51
N ARG A 173 -6.21 -49.19 27.89
CA ARG A 173 -5.11 -49.86 28.58
C ARG A 173 -3.77 -49.54 27.93
N ILE A 174 -2.73 -49.36 28.72
CA ILE A 174 -1.34 -49.24 28.24
C ILE A 174 -0.52 -50.39 28.81
N GLU A 175 0.41 -50.93 28.02
CA GLU A 175 1.40 -51.91 28.46
C GLU A 175 2.79 -51.34 28.17
N SER A 176 3.59 -51.13 29.22
CA SER A 176 4.94 -50.57 29.14
C SER A 176 5.74 -50.85 30.41
N SER A 177 7.07 -50.95 30.28
CA SER A 177 8.02 -51.06 31.40
C SER A 177 7.73 -52.25 32.34
N GLY A 178 7.16 -53.33 31.82
CA GLY A 178 6.76 -54.51 32.60
C GLY A 178 5.42 -54.39 33.34
N PHE A 179 4.65 -53.32 33.13
CA PHE A 179 3.35 -53.08 33.76
C PHE A 179 2.20 -52.96 32.75
N SER A 180 1.02 -53.39 33.18
CA SER A 180 -0.26 -53.16 32.53
C SER A 180 -1.02 -52.08 33.29
N TRP A 181 -1.32 -50.98 32.62
CA TRP A 181 -1.91 -49.75 33.14
C TRP A 181 -3.35 -49.68 32.64
N ASN A 182 -4.33 -49.85 33.52
CA ASN A 182 -5.73 -50.08 33.16
C ASN A 182 -6.56 -48.91 33.68
N PHE A 183 -7.16 -48.14 32.78
CA PHE A 183 -7.90 -46.94 33.12
C PHE A 183 -9.38 -47.30 33.38
N ILE A 184 -9.87 -46.88 34.55
CA ILE A 184 -11.19 -47.22 35.11
C ILE A 184 -11.79 -45.98 35.76
N PHE A 185 -13.10 -45.98 35.99
CA PHE A 185 -13.68 -45.06 36.96
C PHE A 185 -13.63 -45.72 38.35
N ASN A 186 -13.31 -44.94 39.38
CA ASN A 186 -13.32 -45.37 40.78
C ASN A 186 -14.76 -45.32 41.34
N GLN A 187 -14.94 -45.50 42.66
CA GLN A 187 -16.26 -45.44 43.29
C GLN A 187 -16.85 -44.02 43.37
N GLU A 188 -15.99 -43.00 43.28
CA GLU A 188 -16.34 -41.57 43.28
C GLU A 188 -16.63 -41.05 41.85
N LEU A 189 -16.61 -41.95 40.84
CA LEU A 189 -16.76 -41.67 39.41
C LEU A 189 -15.63 -40.85 38.77
N ASP A 190 -14.48 -40.75 39.45
CA ASP A 190 -13.26 -40.15 38.93
C ASP A 190 -12.39 -41.16 38.17
N LEU A 191 -11.63 -40.67 37.18
CA LEU A 191 -10.76 -41.51 36.37
C LEU A 191 -9.50 -41.92 37.15
N ALA A 192 -9.36 -43.22 37.41
CA ALA A 192 -8.20 -43.81 38.08
C ALA A 192 -7.46 -44.79 37.14
N CYS A 193 -6.18 -45.03 37.44
CA CYS A 193 -5.35 -46.01 36.74
C CYS A 193 -4.93 -47.15 37.69
N THR A 194 -5.34 -48.38 37.38
CA THR A 194 -4.79 -49.59 38.00
C THR A 194 -3.53 -50.03 37.27
N LEU A 195 -2.37 -49.92 37.91
CA LEU A 195 -1.12 -50.53 37.49
C LEU A 195 -1.04 -51.96 38.06
N THR A 196 -0.77 -52.94 37.19
CA THR A 196 -0.55 -54.35 37.56
C THR A 196 0.75 -54.84 36.92
N ARG A 197 1.64 -55.48 37.69
CA ARG A 197 2.88 -56.06 37.18
C ARG A 197 2.57 -57.23 36.24
N MET A 198 3.21 -57.27 35.07
CA MET A 198 3.04 -58.36 34.11
C MET A 198 3.85 -59.59 34.54
N SER A 199 3.33 -60.79 34.28
CA SER A 199 4.03 -62.04 34.60
C SER A 199 5.17 -62.32 33.63
N ASP A 200 6.22 -63.02 34.10
CA ASP A 200 7.38 -63.36 33.28
C ASP A 200 7.02 -64.20 32.06
N ALA A 201 6.02 -65.08 32.18
CA ALA A 201 5.47 -65.83 31.04
C ALA A 201 4.87 -64.91 29.95
N LYS A 202 4.21 -63.81 30.33
CA LYS A 202 3.67 -62.81 29.39
C LYS A 202 4.80 -61.99 28.76
N LEU A 203 5.80 -61.57 29.55
CA LEU A 203 7.00 -60.88 29.06
C LEU A 203 7.79 -61.74 28.06
N ALA A 204 7.97 -63.03 28.34
CA ALA A 204 8.61 -63.97 27.44
C ALA A 204 7.80 -64.20 26.15
N GLN A 205 6.46 -64.26 26.24
CA GLN A 205 5.60 -64.35 25.05
C GLN A 205 5.67 -63.09 24.18
N GLU A 206 5.78 -61.91 24.80
CA GLU A 206 5.93 -60.63 24.09
C GLU A 206 7.30 -60.47 23.44
N ASN A 207 8.38 -60.94 24.08
CA ASN A 207 9.71 -60.99 23.48
C ASN A 207 9.72 -61.87 22.22
N LYS A 208 9.24 -63.12 22.33
CA LYS A 208 9.14 -64.05 21.18
C LYS A 208 8.31 -63.50 20.02
N LYS A 209 7.21 -62.78 20.31
CA LYS A 209 6.38 -62.13 19.28
C LYS A 209 7.14 -61.01 18.56
N ALA A 210 7.99 -60.26 19.25
CA ALA A 210 8.81 -59.24 18.62
C ALA A 210 9.97 -59.83 17.80
N GLU A 211 10.63 -60.88 18.29
CA GLU A 211 11.65 -61.63 17.54
C GLU A 211 11.10 -62.20 16.22
N SER A 212 9.83 -62.63 16.20
CA SER A 212 9.16 -63.09 14.97
C SER A 212 8.82 -61.98 13.97
N GLN A 213 8.91 -60.70 14.37
CA GLN A 213 8.74 -59.55 13.47
C GLN A 213 10.12 -59.13 12.93
N GLN A 214 10.58 -59.80 11.86
CA GLN A 214 11.93 -59.76 11.28
C GLN A 214 12.52 -58.38 10.89
N SER A 215 11.82 -57.28 11.16
CA SER A 215 12.28 -55.90 10.87
C SER A 215 12.12 -54.95 12.07
N ALA A 216 11.69 -55.43 13.24
CA ALA A 216 11.63 -54.63 14.46
C ALA A 216 13.00 -54.59 15.16
N PRO A 217 13.42 -53.47 15.76
CA PRO A 217 14.68 -53.39 16.48
C PRO A 217 14.69 -54.32 17.71
N THR A 218 15.88 -54.84 18.03
CA THR A 218 16.21 -55.75 19.16
C THR A 218 16.00 -55.15 20.57
N SER A 219 15.14 -54.14 20.67
CA SER A 219 14.58 -53.57 21.91
C SER A 219 14.13 -54.64 22.89
N GLN A 220 14.37 -54.44 24.18
CA GLN A 220 13.79 -55.32 25.21
C GLN A 220 12.29 -55.00 25.40
N SER A 221 11.47 -55.94 25.89
CA SER A 221 10.05 -55.64 26.21
C SER A 221 9.83 -54.50 27.20
N ARG A 222 10.87 -54.13 27.97
CA ARG A 222 10.86 -52.96 28.87
C ARG A 222 10.91 -51.62 28.14
N GLU A 223 11.42 -51.59 26.90
CA GLU A 223 11.58 -50.41 26.04
C GLU A 223 10.49 -50.34 24.97
N ARG A 224 9.27 -50.73 25.34
CA ARG A 224 8.10 -50.70 24.46
C ARG A 224 6.92 -50.03 25.17
N VAL A 225 6.05 -49.41 24.37
CA VAL A 225 4.74 -48.91 24.79
C VAL A 225 3.71 -49.47 23.81
N SER A 226 2.67 -50.13 24.32
CA SER A 226 1.49 -50.54 23.54
C SER A 226 0.22 -50.01 24.21
N ILE A 227 -0.55 -49.21 23.49
CA ILE A 227 -1.88 -48.71 23.91
C ILE A 227 -2.93 -49.58 23.24
N PHE A 228 -3.94 -50.00 23.99
CA PHE A 228 -5.05 -50.84 23.53
C PHE A 228 -6.39 -50.16 23.85
N ILE A 229 -7.26 -50.06 22.84
CA ILE A 229 -8.57 -49.40 22.95
C ILE A 229 -9.68 -50.30 22.40
N GLY A 230 -10.84 -50.33 23.07
CA GLY A 230 -12.04 -51.04 22.61
C GLY A 230 -12.10 -52.54 22.95
N ALA A 231 -11.15 -53.06 23.72
CA ALA A 231 -11.16 -54.45 24.16
C ALA A 231 -12.36 -54.75 25.09
N ARG A 232 -13.03 -55.89 24.92
CA ARG A 232 -14.17 -56.28 25.77
C ARG A 232 -13.73 -56.54 27.22
N ARG A 233 -13.98 -55.58 28.11
CA ARG A 233 -13.70 -55.68 29.56
C ARG A 233 -14.84 -55.07 30.37
N THR A 234 -15.16 -55.69 31.51
CA THR A 234 -16.17 -55.18 32.45
C THR A 234 -15.56 -54.14 33.39
N SER A 235 -16.24 -53.02 33.60
CA SER A 235 -15.78 -51.90 34.45
C SER A 235 -16.94 -50.96 34.78
N TYR A 236 -16.81 -50.16 35.84
CA TYR A 236 -17.67 -48.99 36.05
C TYR A 236 -17.53 -47.99 34.89
N THR A 237 -18.65 -47.43 34.42
CA THR A 237 -18.73 -46.28 33.50
C THR A 237 -18.63 -44.97 34.28
N SER A 238 -18.57 -43.84 33.57
CA SER A 238 -18.68 -42.50 34.19
C SER A 238 -20.05 -42.20 34.82
N MET A 239 -21.03 -43.12 34.69
CA MET A 239 -22.36 -43.04 35.29
C MET A 239 -22.55 -44.05 36.44
N GLY A 240 -21.49 -44.73 36.88
CA GLY A 240 -21.54 -45.74 37.95
C GLY A 240 -22.09 -47.10 37.54
N GLU A 241 -22.51 -47.27 36.28
CA GLU A 241 -23.01 -48.54 35.76
C GLU A 241 -21.87 -49.54 35.50
N VAL A 242 -22.08 -50.82 35.80
CA VAL A 242 -21.11 -51.88 35.46
C VAL A 242 -21.43 -52.45 34.08
N THR A 243 -20.71 -52.00 33.06
CA THR A 243 -20.92 -52.43 31.66
C THR A 243 -19.68 -53.09 31.07
N ARG A 244 -19.85 -53.79 29.94
CA ARG A 244 -18.75 -54.25 29.10
C ARG A 244 -18.37 -53.13 28.14
N GLY A 245 -17.10 -52.76 28.11
CA GLY A 245 -16.62 -51.70 27.23
C GLY A 245 -16.88 -51.97 25.76
N ASN A 246 -17.26 -50.92 25.04
CA ASN A 246 -17.68 -50.98 23.64
C ASN A 246 -16.49 -51.24 22.72
N LYS A 247 -16.73 -52.01 21.65
CA LYS A 247 -15.82 -52.08 20.50
C LYS A 247 -15.91 -50.79 19.68
N ILE A 248 -14.88 -50.56 18.87
CA ILE A 248 -14.82 -49.42 17.95
C ILE A 248 -15.32 -49.89 16.60
N HIS A 249 -16.21 -49.15 15.94
CA HIS A 249 -16.63 -49.47 14.57
C HIS A 249 -15.59 -48.96 13.55
N VAL A 250 -15.36 -49.72 12.48
CA VAL A 250 -14.32 -49.43 11.47
C VAL A 250 -14.48 -48.05 10.84
N ASP A 251 -15.71 -47.61 10.59
CA ASP A 251 -15.96 -46.30 9.96
C ASP A 251 -15.72 -45.13 10.91
N ASP A 252 -15.83 -45.34 12.23
CA ASP A 252 -15.43 -44.32 13.20
C ASP A 252 -13.91 -44.26 13.31
N PHE A 253 -13.24 -45.42 13.34
CA PHE A 253 -11.78 -45.45 13.30
C PHE A 253 -11.22 -44.78 12.04
N ARG A 254 -11.84 -44.98 10.87
CA ARG A 254 -11.46 -44.28 9.61
C ARG A 254 -11.55 -42.75 9.75
N LYS A 255 -12.65 -42.21 10.30
CA LYS A 255 -12.78 -40.77 10.59
C LYS A 255 -11.70 -40.25 11.55
N TRP A 256 -11.25 -41.09 12.50
CA TRP A 256 -10.17 -40.68 13.40
C TRP A 256 -8.82 -40.55 12.69
N LEU A 257 -8.62 -41.16 11.51
CA LEU A 257 -7.39 -41.00 10.72
C LEU A 257 -7.30 -39.60 10.07
N ASP A 258 -8.43 -38.93 9.86
CA ASP A 258 -8.50 -37.59 9.24
C ASP A 258 -7.89 -36.47 10.11
N VAL A 259 -7.54 -36.77 11.37
CA VAL A 259 -6.90 -35.82 12.30
C VAL A 259 -5.44 -35.52 11.96
N THR A 260 -4.88 -36.13 10.91
CA THR A 260 -3.49 -35.90 10.49
C THR A 260 -3.30 -36.00 8.97
N LEU A 261 -2.34 -35.23 8.45
CA LEU A 261 -1.88 -35.32 7.05
C LEU A 261 -0.99 -36.55 6.80
N ASP A 262 -0.40 -37.11 7.85
CA ASP A 262 0.70 -38.08 7.74
C ASP A 262 0.21 -39.44 7.18
N ILE A 263 -1.07 -39.81 7.40
CA ILE A 263 -1.64 -41.12 7.02
C ILE A 263 -2.29 -41.08 5.63
N ASN A 264 -3.04 -40.02 5.36
CA ASN A 264 -3.70 -39.75 4.09
C ASN A 264 -3.13 -38.42 3.56
N PRO A 265 -1.96 -38.42 2.89
CA PRO A 265 -1.36 -37.18 2.43
C PRO A 265 -2.18 -36.55 1.29
N PRO A 266 -2.22 -35.20 1.19
CA PRO A 266 -2.85 -34.50 0.08
C PRO A 266 -2.13 -34.75 -1.25
N THR A 267 -2.87 -34.66 -2.35
CA THR A 267 -2.36 -34.93 -3.70
C THR A 267 -1.62 -33.74 -4.33
N ASP A 268 -2.00 -32.50 -4.01
CA ASP A 268 -1.25 -31.28 -4.35
C ASP A 268 -0.93 -30.48 -3.09
N ILE A 269 0.37 -30.40 -2.78
CA ILE A 269 0.93 -29.71 -1.62
C ILE A 269 2.25 -29.04 -2.01
N VAL A 270 2.36 -27.75 -1.69
CA VAL A 270 3.56 -26.95 -1.90
C VAL A 270 4.31 -26.83 -0.58
N HIS A 271 5.43 -27.53 -0.48
CA HIS A 271 6.29 -27.50 0.68
C HIS A 271 7.17 -26.23 0.69
N THR A 272 7.12 -25.46 1.79
CA THR A 272 7.94 -24.24 1.95
C THR A 272 8.74 -24.24 3.25
N THR A 273 9.60 -23.24 3.43
CA THR A 273 10.38 -23.03 4.66
C THR A 273 9.55 -22.43 5.81
N ALA A 274 8.39 -21.82 5.51
CA ALA A 274 7.48 -21.24 6.49
C ALA A 274 6.40 -22.22 6.98
N GLY A 275 6.05 -23.20 6.13
CA GLY A 275 4.98 -24.17 6.31
C GLY A 275 4.65 -24.85 4.98
N ASP A 276 3.53 -25.54 4.87
CA ASP A 276 3.07 -26.09 3.60
C ASP A 276 1.70 -25.51 3.22
N LEU A 277 1.53 -25.20 1.93
CA LEU A 277 0.27 -24.78 1.32
C LEU A 277 -0.37 -25.99 0.63
N ILE A 278 -1.62 -26.30 0.98
CA ILE A 278 -2.32 -27.47 0.45
C ILE A 278 -3.34 -26.99 -0.58
N LEU A 279 -3.11 -27.37 -1.83
CA LEU A 279 -3.95 -26.99 -2.98
C LEU A 279 -5.05 -28.01 -3.27
N ASP A 280 -4.90 -29.24 -2.74
CA ASP A 280 -5.90 -30.31 -2.82
C ASP A 280 -7.28 -29.87 -2.26
N PRO A 281 -8.35 -29.86 -3.07
CA PRO A 281 -9.69 -29.43 -2.66
C PRO A 281 -10.27 -30.20 -1.47
N ALA A 282 -9.85 -31.44 -1.22
CA ALA A 282 -10.30 -32.22 -0.05
C ALA A 282 -9.77 -31.67 1.28
N TYR A 283 -8.82 -30.72 1.24
CA TYR A 283 -8.20 -30.07 2.39
C TYR A 283 -8.53 -28.58 2.49
N LYS A 284 -9.42 -28.07 1.62
CA LYS A 284 -9.94 -26.70 1.70
C LYS A 284 -10.44 -26.38 3.12
N ASN A 285 -10.03 -25.22 3.64
CA ASN A 285 -10.39 -24.73 4.97
C ASN A 285 -9.93 -25.61 6.16
N LYS A 286 -9.02 -26.58 5.94
CA LYS A 286 -8.41 -27.37 7.01
C LYS A 286 -7.05 -26.79 7.39
N HIS A 287 -6.86 -26.54 8.68
CA HIS A 287 -5.61 -26.05 9.24
C HIS A 287 -4.94 -27.13 10.08
N TYR A 288 -3.63 -27.29 9.91
CA TYR A 288 -2.81 -28.28 10.59
C TYR A 288 -1.66 -27.57 11.30
N LEU A 289 -1.32 -28.02 12.50
CA LEU A 289 -0.06 -27.67 13.17
C LEU A 289 0.83 -28.90 13.18
N GLN A 290 1.96 -28.83 12.49
CA GLN A 290 2.92 -29.93 12.36
C GLN A 290 2.22 -31.23 11.92
N GLY A 291 1.38 -31.18 10.90
CA GLY A 291 0.63 -32.34 10.38
C GLY A 291 -0.56 -32.83 11.22
N LEU A 292 -0.92 -32.15 12.32
CA LEU A 292 -2.09 -32.48 13.15
C LEU A 292 -3.23 -31.47 12.95
N LEU A 293 -4.45 -31.95 12.73
CA LEU A 293 -5.62 -31.11 12.46
C LEU A 293 -6.00 -30.25 13.67
N LEU A 294 -6.34 -28.99 13.38
CA LEU A 294 -6.90 -28.01 14.31
C LEU A 294 -8.44 -27.97 14.13
N PRO A 295 -9.24 -28.53 15.05
CA PRO A 295 -10.70 -28.67 14.92
C PRO A 295 -11.47 -27.39 14.60
N SER A 296 -11.07 -26.24 15.15
CA SER A 296 -11.73 -24.95 14.89
C SER A 296 -11.17 -24.23 13.67
N GLY A 297 -10.13 -24.76 13.01
CA GLY A 297 -9.54 -24.17 11.81
C GLY A 297 -8.92 -22.79 12.07
N SER A 298 -9.59 -21.74 11.60
CA SER A 298 -9.14 -20.35 11.72
C SER A 298 -9.81 -19.60 12.86
N MET A 299 -9.02 -18.91 13.68
CA MET A 299 -9.57 -17.98 14.70
C MET A 299 -10.34 -16.80 14.09
N SER A 300 -10.16 -16.53 12.79
CA SER A 300 -10.86 -15.43 12.10
C SER A 300 -12.31 -15.74 11.73
N GLY A 301 -12.72 -17.02 11.76
CA GLY A 301 -14.01 -17.47 11.23
C GLY A 301 -14.19 -17.33 9.72
N LYS A 302 -13.23 -16.74 9.00
CA LYS A 302 -13.30 -16.55 7.53
C LYS A 302 -12.99 -17.87 6.82
N PRO A 303 -13.75 -18.22 5.76
CA PRO A 303 -13.46 -19.41 4.96
C PRO A 303 -12.15 -19.22 4.21
N HIS A 304 -11.43 -20.32 4.01
CA HIS A 304 -10.24 -20.39 3.16
C HIS A 304 -10.55 -21.25 1.93
N ASN A 305 -9.97 -20.89 0.78
CA ASN A 305 -9.98 -21.72 -0.42
C ASN A 305 -8.97 -22.87 -0.34
N TYR A 306 -7.93 -22.73 0.47
CA TYR A 306 -6.82 -23.67 0.57
C TYR A 306 -6.68 -24.26 1.98
N GLY A 307 -5.87 -25.32 2.10
CA GLY A 307 -5.45 -25.87 3.39
C GLY A 307 -4.05 -25.39 3.77
N TYR A 308 -3.73 -25.40 5.06
CA TYR A 308 -2.45 -24.87 5.57
C TYR A 308 -1.85 -25.81 6.62
N ASN A 309 -0.57 -26.15 6.47
CA ASN A 309 0.21 -26.82 7.50
C ASN A 309 1.27 -25.90 8.10
N PHE A 310 1.06 -25.49 9.34
CA PHE A 310 1.96 -24.62 10.09
C PHE A 310 3.07 -25.47 10.73
N MET A 311 4.33 -25.20 10.38
CA MET A 311 5.46 -25.98 10.94
C MET A 311 5.94 -25.47 12.30
N LYS A 312 5.51 -24.26 12.70
CA LYS A 312 5.87 -23.58 13.94
C LYS A 312 4.61 -22.99 14.58
N GLY A 313 4.50 -23.07 15.90
CA GLY A 313 3.40 -22.45 16.62
C GLY A 313 3.08 -23.17 17.92
N HIS A 314 2.14 -22.60 18.66
CA HIS A 314 1.55 -23.23 19.83
C HIS A 314 0.04 -23.11 19.72
N THR A 315 -0.66 -24.16 20.11
CA THR A 315 -2.12 -24.18 20.22
C THR A 315 -2.59 -23.60 21.55
N ASN A 316 -3.88 -23.24 21.62
CA ASN A 316 -4.56 -22.94 22.88
C ASN A 316 -4.58 -24.18 23.82
N ARG A 317 -5.15 -24.01 25.03
CA ARG A 317 -5.28 -25.12 26.00
C ARG A 317 -5.92 -26.35 25.36
N ASP A 318 -6.96 -26.12 24.57
CA ASP A 318 -7.92 -27.11 24.07
C ASP A 318 -7.55 -27.68 22.69
N ARG A 319 -6.41 -27.25 22.13
CA ARG A 319 -5.82 -27.74 20.85
C ARG A 319 -6.67 -27.46 19.61
N ASP A 320 -7.53 -26.46 19.67
CA ASP A 320 -8.52 -26.17 18.63
C ASP A 320 -8.00 -25.22 17.54
N ALA A 321 -7.08 -24.32 17.91
CA ALA A 321 -6.51 -23.31 17.03
C ALA A 321 -5.14 -22.80 17.55
N ILE A 322 -4.43 -22.04 16.70
CA ILE A 322 -3.17 -21.37 17.07
C ILE A 322 -3.44 -20.27 18.11
N ALA A 323 -2.73 -20.33 19.24
CA ALA A 323 -2.97 -19.46 20.40
C ALA A 323 -2.59 -18.00 20.21
N GLN A 324 -1.75 -17.66 19.23
CA GLN A 324 -1.20 -16.32 19.07
C GLN A 324 -2.12 -15.44 18.20
N PRO A 325 -2.70 -14.36 18.74
CA PRO A 325 -3.51 -13.42 17.95
C PRO A 325 -2.72 -12.87 16.76
N GLY A 326 -3.28 -12.97 15.56
CA GLY A 326 -2.63 -12.56 14.30
C GLY A 326 -1.41 -13.41 13.87
N GLY A 327 -0.96 -14.37 14.68
CA GLY A 327 0.14 -15.28 14.33
C GLY A 327 -0.20 -16.18 13.14
N GLU A 328 -1.46 -16.61 13.05
CA GLU A 328 -2.01 -17.42 11.96
C GLU A 328 -1.89 -16.70 10.60
N SER A 329 -2.44 -15.48 10.47
CA SER A 329 -2.35 -14.67 9.24
C SER A 329 -0.89 -14.41 8.83
N ARG A 330 0.00 -14.08 9.78
CA ARG A 330 1.42 -13.87 9.49
C ARG A 330 2.09 -15.12 8.92
N GLN A 331 1.76 -16.30 9.45
CA GLN A 331 2.31 -17.55 8.92
C GLN A 331 1.72 -17.90 7.55
N ARG A 332 0.42 -17.71 7.30
CA ARG A 332 -0.17 -17.88 5.96
C ARG A 332 0.51 -16.99 4.93
N LEU A 333 0.75 -15.72 5.27
CA LEU A 333 1.46 -14.77 4.41
C LEU A 333 2.91 -15.22 4.12
N ALA A 334 3.62 -15.71 5.14
CA ALA A 334 4.96 -16.26 4.97
C ALA A 334 4.97 -17.54 4.11
N ILE A 335 3.94 -18.39 4.20
CA ILE A 335 3.78 -19.58 3.35
C ILE A 335 3.55 -19.17 1.88
N TRP A 336 2.61 -18.25 1.61
CA TRP A 336 2.39 -17.72 0.25
C TRP A 336 3.65 -17.07 -0.34
N ALA A 337 4.32 -16.22 0.44
CA ALA A 337 5.57 -15.58 0.03
C ALA A 337 6.66 -16.61 -0.28
N ALA A 338 6.84 -17.62 0.56
CA ALA A 338 7.82 -18.67 0.35
C ALA A 338 7.47 -19.56 -0.87
N GLY A 339 6.19 -19.84 -1.11
CA GLY A 339 5.72 -20.56 -2.30
C GLY A 339 5.99 -19.81 -3.61
N ILE A 340 5.64 -18.52 -3.67
CA ILE A 340 5.92 -17.63 -4.81
C ILE A 340 7.43 -17.42 -5.04
N ARG A 341 8.27 -17.65 -4.02
CA ARG A 341 9.74 -17.62 -4.13
C ARG A 341 10.37 -18.91 -4.67
N ILE A 342 9.64 -20.02 -4.75
CA ILE A 342 10.13 -21.26 -5.39
C ILE A 342 10.46 -20.98 -6.87
N GLY A 343 9.67 -20.13 -7.52
CA GLY A 343 9.84 -19.78 -8.93
C GLY A 343 9.51 -20.92 -9.89
N GLY A 344 9.76 -20.70 -11.18
CA GLY A 344 9.35 -21.60 -12.25
C GLY A 344 7.83 -21.80 -12.31
N ALA A 345 7.38 -22.80 -13.06
CA ALA A 345 5.97 -23.01 -13.37
C ALA A 345 5.04 -23.01 -12.13
N LYS A 346 5.42 -23.71 -11.03
CA LYS A 346 4.60 -23.75 -9.81
C LYS A 346 4.65 -22.42 -9.02
N GLY A 347 5.77 -21.71 -9.04
CA GLY A 347 5.87 -20.37 -8.45
C GLY A 347 5.00 -19.33 -9.19
N ASP A 348 4.97 -19.42 -10.52
CA ASP A 348 4.16 -18.55 -11.39
C ASP A 348 2.66 -18.88 -11.29
N GLU A 349 2.30 -20.17 -11.20
CA GLU A 349 0.94 -20.64 -10.88
C GLU A 349 0.45 -20.05 -9.55
N LEU A 350 1.25 -20.16 -8.49
CA LEU A 350 0.94 -19.61 -7.17
C LEU A 350 0.84 -18.07 -7.19
N LEU A 351 1.69 -17.38 -7.97
CA LEU A 351 1.62 -15.93 -8.12
C LEU A 351 0.30 -15.51 -8.79
N SER A 352 -0.15 -16.24 -9.80
CA SER A 352 -1.44 -16.02 -10.45
C SER A 352 -2.62 -16.26 -9.51
N ILE A 353 -2.63 -17.39 -8.80
CA ILE A 353 -3.66 -17.70 -7.79
C ILE A 353 -3.71 -16.59 -6.72
N TYR A 354 -2.55 -16.22 -6.16
CA TYR A 354 -2.48 -15.24 -5.07
C TYR A 354 -2.88 -13.83 -5.52
N THR A 355 -2.50 -13.43 -6.73
CA THR A 355 -2.91 -12.15 -7.33
C THR A 355 -4.42 -12.11 -7.54
N ASN A 356 -5.03 -13.20 -8.01
CA ASN A 356 -6.48 -13.30 -8.16
C ASN A 356 -7.23 -13.27 -6.82
N LEU A 357 -6.69 -13.89 -5.76
CA LEU A 357 -7.25 -13.77 -4.40
C LEU A 357 -7.21 -12.32 -3.89
N LEU A 358 -6.08 -11.61 -4.09
CA LEU A 358 -5.91 -10.22 -3.69
C LEU A 358 -6.82 -9.26 -4.47
N LEU A 359 -7.05 -9.52 -5.76
CA LEU A 359 -7.94 -8.70 -6.59
C LEU A 359 -9.42 -8.89 -6.23
N ASN A 360 -9.86 -10.14 -6.05
CA ASN A 360 -11.29 -10.49 -6.04
C ASN A 360 -11.86 -10.87 -4.67
N SER A 361 -11.02 -11.04 -3.64
CA SER A 361 -11.46 -11.58 -2.34
C SER A 361 -10.64 -11.09 -1.15
N LEU A 362 -9.93 -9.95 -1.30
CA LEU A 362 -9.13 -9.33 -0.24
C LEU A 362 -9.99 -9.13 1.01
N ASN A 363 -9.49 -9.61 2.15
CA ASN A 363 -10.21 -9.58 3.43
C ASN A 363 -11.58 -10.28 3.48
N GLU A 364 -12.10 -10.84 2.38
CA GLU A 364 -13.27 -11.72 2.39
C GLU A 364 -12.86 -13.15 2.76
N LEU A 365 -11.82 -13.67 2.08
CA LEU A 365 -11.24 -14.97 2.34
C LEU A 365 -10.11 -14.90 3.35
N GLY A 366 -9.98 -15.95 4.16
CA GLY A 366 -8.91 -16.08 5.14
C GLY A 366 -7.51 -16.16 4.52
N ASP A 367 -7.39 -16.69 3.30
CA ASP A 367 -6.13 -16.78 2.54
C ASP A 367 -5.45 -15.41 2.36
N VAL A 368 -6.26 -14.36 2.20
CA VAL A 368 -5.87 -12.96 2.02
C VAL A 368 -6.51 -12.05 3.09
N ALA A 369 -6.74 -12.57 4.29
CA ALA A 369 -7.18 -11.79 5.44
C ALA A 369 -5.98 -11.11 6.13
N LEU A 370 -5.74 -9.86 5.74
CA LEU A 370 -4.56 -9.08 6.11
C LEU A 370 -4.76 -8.30 7.43
N PRO A 371 -3.75 -8.21 8.33
CA PRO A 371 -3.87 -7.46 9.58
C PRO A 371 -3.90 -5.94 9.34
N SER A 372 -4.91 -5.24 9.86
CA SER A 372 -5.13 -3.80 9.59
C SER A 372 -4.02 -2.83 10.01
N LYS A 373 -3.06 -3.24 10.86
CA LYS A 373 -2.07 -2.35 11.50
C LYS A 373 -0.59 -2.57 11.10
N TRP A 374 -0.28 -3.43 10.13
CA TRP A 374 1.12 -3.78 9.79
C TRP A 374 1.42 -3.63 8.28
N PRO A 375 2.69 -3.68 7.83
CA PRO A 375 3.02 -4.02 6.45
C PRO A 375 2.54 -5.44 6.17
N CYS A 376 1.46 -5.58 5.39
CA CYS A 376 0.75 -6.85 5.24
C CYS A 376 1.38 -7.80 4.22
N LEU A 377 2.18 -7.26 3.30
CA LEU A 377 2.89 -8.00 2.25
C LEU A 377 4.38 -7.72 2.38
N ASP A 378 5.18 -8.70 1.96
CA ASP A 378 6.62 -8.53 1.78
C ASP A 378 6.88 -7.67 0.53
N PRO A 379 7.80 -6.68 0.55
CA PRO A 379 8.09 -5.84 -0.61
C PRO A 379 8.37 -6.60 -1.92
N ASP A 380 9.05 -7.76 -1.87
CA ASP A 380 9.36 -8.52 -3.09
C ASP A 380 8.09 -9.17 -3.68
N ILE A 381 7.19 -9.68 -2.85
CA ILE A 381 5.90 -10.25 -3.25
C ILE A 381 4.98 -9.14 -3.74
N ALA A 382 4.93 -7.99 -3.08
CA ALA A 382 4.14 -6.84 -3.54
C ALA A 382 4.59 -6.40 -4.95
N GLY A 383 5.90 -6.32 -5.20
CA GLY A 383 6.46 -6.04 -6.52
C GLY A 383 6.14 -7.11 -7.57
N LYS A 384 6.23 -8.40 -7.22
CA LYS A 384 5.83 -9.51 -8.11
C LYS A 384 4.34 -9.49 -8.45
N VAL A 385 3.47 -9.31 -7.45
CA VAL A 385 2.01 -9.21 -7.61
C VAL A 385 1.68 -8.02 -8.50
N TRP A 386 2.25 -6.84 -8.25
CA TRP A 386 2.03 -5.66 -9.09
C TRP A 386 2.47 -5.87 -10.53
N LYS A 387 3.67 -6.43 -10.76
CA LYS A 387 4.13 -6.77 -12.11
C LYS A 387 3.19 -7.75 -12.81
N HIS A 388 2.67 -8.74 -12.09
CA HIS A 388 1.73 -9.71 -12.64
C HIS A 388 0.36 -9.05 -12.96
N MET A 389 -0.17 -8.22 -12.05
CA MET A 389 -1.37 -7.40 -12.28
C MET A 389 -1.26 -6.61 -13.60
N CYS A 390 -0.14 -5.92 -13.85
CA CYS A 390 0.10 -5.18 -15.09
C CYS A 390 0.14 -6.04 -16.37
N THR A 391 0.14 -7.38 -16.26
CA THR A 391 0.18 -8.31 -17.41
C THR A 391 -1.09 -9.14 -17.62
N ILE A 392 -1.92 -9.34 -16.59
CA ILE A 392 -3.07 -10.28 -16.67
C ILE A 392 -4.35 -9.67 -17.23
N ASN A 393 -4.53 -8.35 -17.13
CA ASN A 393 -5.77 -7.68 -17.55
C ASN A 393 -5.50 -6.75 -18.74
N GLN A 394 -6.37 -6.87 -19.75
CA GLN A 394 -6.50 -5.98 -20.89
C GLN A 394 -7.96 -5.58 -21.02
N GLY A 395 -8.23 -4.37 -21.50
CA GLY A 395 -9.59 -3.92 -21.76
C GLY A 395 -10.23 -4.67 -22.94
N PRO A 396 -11.58 -4.64 -23.07
CA PRO A 396 -12.28 -5.12 -24.27
C PRO A 396 -11.88 -4.35 -25.54
N ASP A 397 -11.29 -3.16 -25.38
CA ASP A 397 -10.70 -2.31 -26.40
C ASP A 397 -9.26 -2.72 -26.79
N GLY A 398 -8.72 -3.79 -26.19
CA GLY A 398 -7.35 -4.26 -26.41
C GLY A 398 -6.27 -3.43 -25.72
N ARG A 399 -6.63 -2.38 -24.98
CA ARG A 399 -5.66 -1.51 -24.30
C ARG A 399 -5.20 -2.12 -22.97
N PRO A 400 -3.95 -1.89 -22.52
CA PRO A 400 -3.49 -2.38 -21.23
C PRO A 400 -4.30 -1.79 -20.07
N ALA A 401 -4.52 -2.58 -19.02
CA ALA A 401 -5.22 -2.13 -17.82
C ALA A 401 -4.37 -1.12 -17.01
N PHE A 402 -4.97 0.02 -16.68
CA PHE A 402 -4.49 0.93 -15.64
C PHE A 402 -5.32 0.74 -14.39
N TYR A 403 -4.70 0.21 -13.34
CA TYR A 403 -5.35 0.05 -12.05
C TYR A 403 -5.51 1.39 -11.35
N TYR A 404 -6.70 1.67 -10.83
CA TYR A 404 -7.00 2.86 -10.04
C TYR A 404 -8.00 2.52 -8.94
N THR A 405 -8.17 3.40 -7.95
CA THR A 405 -9.28 3.28 -6.99
C THR A 405 -10.43 4.22 -7.34
N ALA A 406 -11.67 3.74 -7.25
CA ALA A 406 -12.86 4.54 -7.53
C ALA A 406 -13.04 5.75 -6.57
N THR A 407 -12.23 5.84 -5.51
CA THR A 407 -12.21 6.97 -4.58
C THR A 407 -11.30 8.13 -5.01
N GLU A 408 -10.49 7.99 -6.07
CA GLU A 408 -9.52 9.02 -6.52
C GLU A 408 -10.13 10.17 -7.35
N GLY A 409 -11.46 10.27 -7.39
CA GLY A 409 -12.19 11.35 -8.06
C GLY A 409 -13.02 10.84 -9.23
N LYS A 410 -14.03 11.63 -9.61
CA LYS A 410 -15.01 11.26 -10.66
C LYS A 410 -14.36 11.13 -12.04
N ASP A 411 -13.31 11.89 -12.30
CA ASP A 411 -12.74 12.06 -13.64
C ASP A 411 -11.55 11.10 -13.89
N ALA A 412 -11.17 10.29 -12.89
CA ALA A 412 -10.04 9.35 -12.97
C ALA A 412 -10.14 8.41 -14.19
N ALA A 413 -11.31 7.83 -14.44
CA ALA A 413 -11.54 6.94 -15.58
C ALA A 413 -11.48 7.68 -16.93
N GLN A 414 -11.89 8.96 -16.97
CA GLN A 414 -11.80 9.81 -18.15
C GLN A 414 -10.33 10.12 -18.47
N ILE A 415 -9.54 10.53 -17.48
CA ILE A 415 -8.10 10.79 -17.61
C ILE A 415 -7.36 9.54 -18.12
N ILE A 416 -7.63 8.37 -17.54
CA ILE A 416 -7.01 7.12 -17.97
C ILE A 416 -7.32 6.81 -19.45
N SER A 417 -8.58 6.94 -19.85
CA SER A 417 -9.05 6.51 -21.17
C SER A 417 -8.82 7.52 -22.29
N GLN A 418 -8.82 8.83 -21.99
CA GLN A 418 -8.61 9.91 -22.95
C GLN A 418 -7.16 10.39 -23.00
N ASN A 419 -6.49 10.46 -21.83
CA ASN A 419 -5.19 11.12 -21.73
C ASN A 419 -4.00 10.15 -21.63
N LEU A 420 -4.18 9.01 -20.97
CA LEU A 420 -3.12 7.99 -20.85
C LEU A 420 -3.19 6.91 -21.95
N ASP A 421 -4.27 6.89 -22.73
CA ASP A 421 -4.65 5.84 -23.69
C ASP A 421 -4.57 4.42 -23.10
N LEU A 422 -5.16 4.25 -21.91
CA LEU A 422 -5.21 2.97 -21.20
C LEU A 422 -6.66 2.60 -20.83
N HIS A 423 -6.87 1.34 -20.45
CA HIS A 423 -8.16 0.87 -19.99
C HIS A 423 -8.33 1.06 -18.47
N PRO A 424 -9.32 1.82 -17.97
CA PRO A 424 -9.50 2.04 -16.53
C PRO A 424 -10.01 0.78 -15.83
N PHE A 425 -9.20 0.21 -14.92
CA PHE A 425 -9.53 -0.99 -14.15
C PHE A 425 -9.67 -0.65 -12.65
N PRO A 426 -10.90 -0.59 -12.09
CA PRO A 426 -11.10 -0.22 -10.70
C PRO A 426 -10.70 -1.35 -9.75
N ILE A 427 -9.99 -1.04 -8.67
CA ILE A 427 -9.69 -1.97 -7.56
C ILE A 427 -10.11 -1.40 -6.19
N GLY A 428 -10.33 -2.31 -5.24
CA GLY A 428 -10.69 -1.98 -3.88
C GLY A 428 -9.66 -1.08 -3.19
N ALA A 429 -10.13 -0.07 -2.45
CA ALA A 429 -9.30 0.92 -1.78
C ALA A 429 -8.29 0.29 -0.80
N GLU A 430 -8.61 -0.85 -0.20
CA GLU A 430 -7.69 -1.58 0.68
C GLU A 430 -6.45 -2.09 -0.09
N LEU A 431 -6.65 -2.75 -1.24
CA LEU A 431 -5.55 -3.23 -2.09
C LEU A 431 -4.72 -2.06 -2.61
N TRP A 432 -5.40 -0.99 -3.07
CA TRP A 432 -4.75 0.25 -3.49
C TRP A 432 -3.83 0.80 -2.41
N ASN A 433 -4.33 0.99 -1.19
CA ASN A 433 -3.57 1.51 -0.06
C ASN A 433 -2.39 0.62 0.33
N ILE A 434 -2.51 -0.71 0.20
CA ILE A 434 -1.40 -1.64 0.44
C ILE A 434 -0.30 -1.45 -0.62
N LEU A 435 -0.67 -1.40 -1.90
CA LEU A 435 0.30 -1.26 -3.00
C LEU A 435 0.96 0.14 -3.01
N ARG A 436 0.19 1.21 -2.68
CA ARG A 436 0.69 2.59 -2.55
C ARG A 436 1.78 2.73 -1.49
N ARG A 437 1.75 1.96 -0.39
CA ARG A 437 2.83 1.95 0.63
C ARG A 437 4.19 1.53 0.06
N PHE A 438 4.21 0.74 -1.01
CA PHE A 438 5.42 0.33 -1.73
C PHE A 438 5.76 1.24 -2.93
N LYS A 439 5.02 2.34 -3.12
CA LYS A 439 5.14 3.26 -4.27
C LYS A 439 5.00 2.58 -5.64
N LEU A 440 4.20 1.50 -5.71
CA LEU A 440 4.02 0.68 -6.90
C LEU A 440 3.03 1.28 -7.93
N PRO A 441 1.76 1.56 -7.57
CA PRO A 441 0.83 2.27 -8.44
C PRO A 441 1.00 3.79 -8.32
N ARG A 442 0.85 4.48 -9.46
CA ARG A 442 0.63 5.93 -9.55
C ARG A 442 -0.86 6.22 -9.70
N THR A 443 -1.31 7.37 -9.21
CA THR A 443 -2.65 7.88 -9.57
C THR A 443 -2.66 8.29 -11.07
N PRO A 444 -3.83 8.48 -11.71
CA PRO A 444 -3.89 8.93 -13.10
C PRO A 444 -3.14 10.26 -13.32
N PHE A 445 -3.31 11.22 -12.41
CA PHE A 445 -2.63 12.52 -12.45
C PHE A 445 -1.11 12.38 -12.27
N GLU A 446 -0.65 11.53 -11.35
CA GLU A 446 0.78 11.25 -11.15
C GLU A 446 1.41 10.58 -12.38
N GLU A 447 0.69 9.68 -13.06
CA GLU A 447 1.19 9.06 -14.29
C GLU A 447 1.21 10.06 -15.46
N GLN A 448 0.23 10.96 -15.60
CA GLN A 448 0.29 12.06 -16.57
C GLN A 448 1.53 12.93 -16.33
N HIS A 449 1.76 13.38 -15.09
CA HIS A 449 2.93 14.19 -14.73
C HIS A 449 4.24 13.42 -14.94
N HIS A 450 4.29 12.13 -14.60
CA HIS A 450 5.45 11.29 -14.84
C HIS A 450 5.77 11.13 -16.33
N ARG A 451 4.76 10.93 -17.19
CA ARG A 451 4.97 10.87 -18.64
C ARG A 451 5.41 12.22 -19.21
N PHE A 452 4.79 13.31 -18.77
CA PHE A 452 5.12 14.66 -19.23
C PHE A 452 6.51 15.10 -18.78
N SER A 453 6.95 14.73 -17.56
CA SER A 453 8.32 14.97 -17.10
C SER A 453 9.37 14.18 -17.90
N HIS A 454 9.00 13.03 -18.49
CA HIS A 454 9.86 12.23 -19.38
C HIS A 454 9.59 12.45 -20.88
N ALA A 455 8.69 13.36 -21.24
CA ALA A 455 8.37 13.67 -22.64
C ALA A 455 9.60 14.16 -23.41
N ALA A 456 9.69 13.75 -24.68
CA ALA A 456 10.77 14.12 -25.57
C ALA A 456 10.77 15.62 -25.85
N ILE A 457 11.96 16.22 -25.90
CA ILE A 457 12.13 17.64 -26.25
C ILE A 457 11.87 17.80 -27.76
N VAL A 458 11.09 18.82 -28.11
CA VAL A 458 10.74 19.18 -29.48
C VAL A 458 11.53 20.43 -29.87
N GLU A 459 12.21 20.40 -31.02
CA GLU A 459 12.89 21.57 -31.57
C GLU A 459 11.87 22.62 -32.03
N VAL A 460 12.13 23.90 -31.73
CA VAL A 460 11.25 25.00 -32.11
C VAL A 460 11.25 25.16 -33.65
N PRO A 461 10.09 25.00 -34.33
CA PRO A 461 9.99 25.15 -35.77
C PRO A 461 10.46 26.55 -36.23
N GLN A 462 11.19 26.59 -37.34
CA GLN A 462 11.71 27.84 -37.93
C GLN A 462 10.64 28.60 -38.72
N ASN A 463 9.46 28.78 -38.12
CA ASN A 463 8.35 29.58 -38.65
C ASN A 463 8.09 30.80 -37.76
N VAL A 464 7.45 31.84 -38.33
CA VAL A 464 7.25 33.13 -37.66
C VAL A 464 6.45 32.98 -36.35
N PHE A 465 5.45 32.09 -36.32
CA PHE A 465 4.59 31.88 -35.16
C PHE A 465 5.36 31.31 -33.97
N ALA A 466 6.04 30.18 -34.17
CA ALA A 466 6.79 29.47 -33.14
C ALA A 466 7.94 30.32 -32.58
N LEU A 467 8.71 31.00 -33.46
CA LEU A 467 9.84 31.84 -33.05
C LEU A 467 9.38 33.08 -32.25
N ASN A 468 8.27 33.73 -32.63
CA ASN A 468 7.75 34.85 -31.85
C ASN A 468 7.21 34.38 -30.49
N LEU A 469 6.48 33.27 -30.43
CA LEU A 469 5.97 32.72 -29.17
C LEU A 469 7.11 32.34 -28.21
N GLU A 470 8.14 31.65 -28.70
CA GLU A 470 9.33 31.32 -27.91
C GLU A 470 10.01 32.59 -27.38
N TRP A 471 10.31 33.55 -28.27
CA TRP A 471 11.00 34.79 -27.92
C TRP A 471 10.22 35.63 -26.90
N MET A 472 8.90 35.75 -27.07
CA MET A 472 8.04 36.48 -26.14
C MET A 472 7.94 35.79 -24.77
N LEU A 473 7.93 34.45 -24.72
CA LEU A 473 8.01 33.69 -23.47
C LEU A 473 9.37 33.85 -22.79
N GLN A 474 10.48 33.83 -23.55
CA GLN A 474 11.81 34.14 -23.01
C GLN A 474 11.84 35.54 -22.40
N CYS A 475 11.25 36.55 -23.05
CA CYS A 475 11.10 37.91 -22.51
C CYS A 475 10.28 37.94 -21.21
N CYS A 476 9.16 37.22 -21.13
CA CYS A 476 8.38 37.11 -19.89
C CYS A 476 9.20 36.51 -18.74
N ILE A 477 9.88 35.39 -18.98
CA ILE A 477 10.70 34.68 -17.98
C ILE A 477 11.83 35.57 -17.47
N ASN A 478 12.56 36.24 -18.37
CA ASN A 478 13.72 37.05 -18.01
C ASN A 478 13.35 38.43 -17.43
N SER A 479 12.08 38.84 -17.50
CA SER A 479 11.62 40.18 -17.06
C SER A 479 11.70 40.41 -15.53
N HIS A 480 11.86 39.36 -14.72
CA HIS A 480 11.83 39.46 -13.26
C HIS A 480 12.84 38.53 -12.58
N PRO A 481 13.53 38.96 -11.49
CA PRO A 481 14.52 38.13 -10.80
C PRO A 481 14.00 36.78 -10.31
N ALA A 482 12.73 36.70 -9.91
CA ALA A 482 12.12 35.45 -9.44
C ALA A 482 11.98 34.39 -10.54
N THR A 483 11.76 34.81 -11.80
CA THR A 483 11.52 33.92 -12.95
C THR A 483 12.73 33.77 -13.86
N LYS A 484 13.69 34.72 -13.86
CA LYS A 484 14.88 34.72 -14.75
C LYS A 484 15.72 33.44 -14.66
N ARG A 485 15.68 32.70 -13.54
CA ARG A 485 16.40 31.42 -13.35
C ARG A 485 15.65 30.18 -13.86
N MET A 486 14.41 30.34 -14.32
CA MET A 486 13.52 29.25 -14.72
C MET A 486 13.52 29.09 -16.24
N GLY A 487 14.50 28.35 -16.78
CA GLY A 487 14.49 27.99 -18.21
C GLY A 487 13.28 27.12 -18.59
N PHE A 488 13.04 26.96 -19.89
CA PHE A 488 12.00 26.06 -20.39
C PHE A 488 12.50 25.21 -21.56
N ASP A 489 11.91 24.03 -21.71
CA ASP A 489 12.03 23.17 -22.87
C ASP A 489 10.63 22.92 -23.46
N MET A 490 10.49 22.95 -24.78
CA MET A 490 9.26 22.52 -25.47
C MET A 490 9.26 20.99 -25.57
N VAL A 491 8.13 20.34 -25.33
CA VAL A 491 8.03 18.87 -25.29
C VAL A 491 6.78 18.33 -25.97
N ASP A 492 6.87 17.10 -26.48
CA ASP A 492 5.71 16.34 -26.98
C ASP A 492 4.75 16.04 -25.84
N GLY A 493 3.71 16.86 -25.72
CA GLY A 493 2.66 16.71 -24.69
C GLY A 493 1.50 15.82 -25.13
N LYS A 494 1.57 15.20 -26.32
CA LYS A 494 0.42 14.61 -27.00
C LYS A 494 -0.32 13.60 -26.11
N GLY A 495 -1.63 13.80 -26.00
CA GLY A 495 -2.52 12.99 -25.16
C GLY A 495 -2.47 13.37 -23.68
N LEU A 496 -1.36 13.88 -23.13
CA LEU A 496 -1.19 14.00 -21.69
C LEU A 496 -2.05 15.07 -21.02
N ALA A 497 -2.67 15.98 -21.80
CA ALA A 497 -3.55 17.05 -21.33
C ALA A 497 -2.92 17.94 -20.23
N ILE A 498 -1.60 18.15 -20.32
CA ILE A 498 -0.82 19.09 -19.51
C ILE A 498 -0.24 20.11 -20.47
N ASP A 499 -0.60 21.39 -20.30
CA ASP A 499 -0.07 22.49 -21.10
C ASP A 499 1.36 22.89 -20.69
N VAL A 500 1.56 22.99 -19.38
CA VAL A 500 2.78 23.48 -18.75
C VAL A 500 2.94 22.73 -17.42
N ALA A 501 4.17 22.31 -17.10
CA ALA A 501 4.52 21.87 -15.75
C ALA A 501 6.01 22.10 -15.45
N TYR A 502 6.38 22.17 -14.18
CA TYR A 502 7.77 22.41 -13.75
C TYR A 502 8.44 21.14 -13.19
N PHE A 503 9.63 20.81 -13.68
CA PHE A 503 10.45 19.69 -13.21
C PHE A 503 11.94 20.04 -13.27
N ASP A 504 12.74 19.54 -12.34
CA ASP A 504 14.22 19.59 -12.40
C ASP A 504 14.82 20.98 -12.74
N LYS A 505 14.19 22.03 -12.20
CA LYS A 505 14.54 23.45 -12.37
C LYS A 505 14.19 24.07 -13.75
N LYS A 506 13.41 23.39 -14.58
CA LYS A 506 12.89 23.89 -15.85
C LYS A 506 11.37 23.74 -15.98
N TRP A 507 10.77 24.61 -16.78
CA TRP A 507 9.44 24.39 -17.34
C TRP A 507 9.49 23.40 -18.50
N LYS A 508 8.49 22.53 -18.58
CA LYS A 508 8.12 21.81 -19.79
C LYS A 508 6.83 22.38 -20.32
N ILE A 509 6.81 22.76 -21.60
CA ILE A 509 5.68 23.39 -22.28
C ILE A 509 5.27 22.49 -23.44
N HIS A 510 3.98 22.22 -23.60
CA HIS A 510 3.44 21.36 -24.65
C HIS A 510 3.66 22.00 -26.03
N ASP A 511 4.23 21.22 -26.96
CA ASP A 511 4.47 21.59 -28.36
C ASP A 511 3.24 22.08 -29.14
N ARG A 512 1.99 21.86 -28.66
CA ARG A 512 0.78 22.43 -29.27
C ARG A 512 0.87 23.96 -29.41
N TRP A 513 1.51 24.62 -28.45
CA TRP A 513 1.74 26.06 -28.43
C TRP A 513 2.71 26.56 -29.52
N LEU A 514 3.46 25.68 -30.18
CA LEU A 514 4.33 26.03 -31.32
C LEU A 514 3.59 26.11 -32.65
N THR A 515 2.28 25.83 -32.67
CA THR A 515 1.45 25.83 -33.88
C THR A 515 0.26 26.76 -33.71
N PHE A 516 -0.16 27.42 -34.80
CA PHE A 516 -1.36 28.24 -34.80
C PHE A 516 -2.58 27.42 -34.36
N ASN A 517 -2.88 26.30 -35.04
CA ASN A 517 -4.04 25.47 -34.72
C ASN A 517 -4.05 24.93 -33.27
N GLY A 518 -2.88 24.56 -32.72
CA GLY A 518 -2.78 24.04 -31.36
C GLY A 518 -2.97 25.11 -30.27
N ALA A 519 -2.42 26.32 -30.47
CA ALA A 519 -2.62 27.44 -29.56
C ALA A 519 -4.06 27.98 -29.55
N HIS A 520 -4.80 27.79 -30.65
CA HIS A 520 -6.18 28.26 -30.84
C HIS A 520 -7.25 27.20 -30.57
N GLN A 521 -6.87 25.95 -30.25
CA GLN A 521 -7.80 24.82 -30.14
C GLN A 521 -8.95 25.08 -29.15
N ASP A 522 -8.65 25.74 -28.03
CA ASP A 522 -9.59 25.99 -26.93
C ASP A 522 -9.78 27.51 -26.67
N THR A 523 -9.41 28.39 -27.60
CA THR A 523 -9.43 29.84 -27.40
C THR A 523 -9.86 30.59 -28.66
N PHE A 524 -10.81 31.53 -28.49
CA PHE A 524 -11.26 32.41 -29.57
C PHE A 524 -10.21 33.49 -29.87
N CYS A 525 -9.89 33.66 -31.15
CA CYS A 525 -9.04 34.71 -31.68
C CYS A 525 -9.61 35.18 -33.03
N GLU A 526 -9.56 36.48 -33.30
CA GLU A 526 -10.03 37.08 -34.56
C GLU A 526 -8.92 37.11 -35.64
N GLU A 527 -7.67 36.87 -35.23
CA GLU A 527 -6.52 36.80 -36.13
C GLU A 527 -6.56 35.53 -36.99
N HIS A 528 -6.14 35.67 -38.25
CA HIS A 528 -6.05 34.54 -39.17
C HIS A 528 -4.71 33.81 -39.02
N CYS A 529 -4.61 32.58 -39.53
CA CYS A 529 -3.34 31.85 -39.54
C CYS A 529 -2.31 32.65 -40.37
N PRO A 530 -1.21 33.14 -39.79
CA PRO A 530 -0.29 34.02 -40.50
C PRO A 530 0.40 33.28 -41.65
N GLU A 531 0.44 33.90 -42.82
CA GLU A 531 1.34 33.49 -43.90
C GLU A 531 2.81 33.73 -43.47
N GLN A 532 3.77 33.21 -44.24
CA GLN A 532 5.20 33.24 -43.87
C GLN A 532 5.79 34.66 -43.69
N GLN A 533 5.08 35.72 -44.05
CA GLN A 533 5.54 37.12 -43.99
C GLN A 533 4.72 38.02 -43.04
N ASP A 534 3.66 37.48 -42.45
CA ASP A 534 2.71 38.22 -41.61
C ASP A 534 3.24 38.47 -40.19
N PRO A 535 2.80 39.55 -39.51
CA PRO A 535 3.13 39.80 -38.12
C PRO A 535 2.51 38.75 -37.19
N PHE A 536 3.20 38.43 -36.10
CA PHE A 536 2.62 37.66 -35.01
C PHE A 536 1.69 38.57 -34.17
N CYS A 537 0.38 38.32 -34.21
CA CYS A 537 -0.63 39.08 -33.44
C CYS A 537 -1.25 38.28 -32.26
N CYS A 538 -0.86 37.01 -32.08
CA CYS A 538 -1.51 36.08 -31.15
C CYS A 538 -1.04 36.22 -29.68
N ASP A 539 -1.10 37.45 -29.14
CA ASP A 539 -0.65 37.78 -27.78
C ASP A 539 -1.28 36.89 -26.69
N HIS A 540 -2.54 36.47 -26.90
CA HIS A 540 -3.26 35.57 -26.00
C HIS A 540 -2.54 34.23 -25.79
N ALA A 541 -1.85 33.69 -26.80
CA ALA A 541 -1.19 32.39 -26.69
C ALA A 541 -0.02 32.44 -25.70
N VAL A 542 0.83 33.46 -25.84
CA VAL A 542 1.95 33.73 -24.93
C VAL A 542 1.43 34.02 -23.51
N LEU A 543 0.40 34.86 -23.39
CA LEU A 543 -0.17 35.23 -22.10
C LEU A 543 -0.84 34.05 -21.39
N THR A 544 -1.47 33.12 -22.11
CA THR A 544 -2.09 31.92 -21.54
C THR A 544 -1.02 30.97 -20.97
N VAL A 545 0.02 30.65 -21.75
CA VAL A 545 1.16 29.84 -21.28
C VAL A 545 1.81 30.49 -20.05
N TRP A 546 2.08 31.80 -20.10
CA TRP A 546 2.66 32.54 -18.97
C TRP A 546 1.77 32.55 -17.72
N ASN A 547 0.45 32.64 -17.90
CA ASN A 547 -0.52 32.55 -16.81
C ASN A 547 -0.50 31.16 -16.13
N TYR A 548 -0.34 30.08 -16.90
CA TYR A 548 -0.18 28.73 -16.35
C TYR A 548 1.12 28.60 -15.55
N MET A 549 2.25 29.10 -16.08
CA MET A 549 3.54 29.13 -15.37
C MET A 549 3.42 29.86 -14.02
N LEU A 550 2.90 31.10 -14.02
CA LEU A 550 2.76 31.90 -12.80
C LEU A 550 1.81 31.29 -11.77
N SER A 551 0.75 30.59 -12.21
CA SER A 551 -0.16 29.90 -11.29
C SER A 551 0.51 28.74 -10.55
N GLN A 552 1.44 28.03 -11.21
CA GLN A 552 2.19 26.93 -10.61
C GLN A 552 3.35 27.40 -9.72
N VAL A 553 4.06 28.48 -10.06
CA VAL A 553 5.08 29.09 -9.17
C VAL A 553 4.50 29.37 -7.79
N ARG A 554 3.25 29.85 -7.74
CA ARG A 554 2.54 30.16 -6.49
C ARG A 554 2.09 28.92 -5.71
N ALA A 555 1.94 27.76 -6.37
CA ALA A 555 1.39 26.55 -5.76
C ALA A 555 2.46 25.67 -5.06
N VAL A 556 3.75 25.97 -5.25
CA VAL A 556 4.86 25.09 -4.89
C VAL A 556 5.82 25.79 -3.91
N ASP A 557 5.71 25.49 -2.62
CA ASP A 557 6.65 25.95 -1.57
C ASP A 557 8.09 25.45 -1.79
N GLU A 558 8.24 24.38 -2.59
CA GLU A 558 9.50 23.67 -2.87
C GLU A 558 10.59 24.57 -3.52
N PHE A 559 10.22 25.75 -4.03
CA PHE A 559 11.15 26.73 -4.57
C PHE A 559 12.00 27.44 -3.52
N ASN A 560 11.57 27.52 -2.25
CA ASN A 560 12.19 28.37 -1.22
C ASN A 560 12.29 29.87 -1.62
N ILE A 561 11.58 30.27 -2.68
CA ILE A 561 11.42 31.65 -3.12
C ILE A 561 10.00 32.04 -2.70
N PRO A 562 9.82 32.86 -1.65
CA PRO A 562 8.50 33.38 -1.33
C PRO A 562 8.05 34.27 -2.50
N PHE A 563 7.10 33.77 -3.31
CA PHE A 563 6.54 34.47 -4.46
C PHE A 563 5.21 35.12 -4.04
N PRO A 564 5.18 36.42 -3.72
CA PRO A 564 3.98 37.07 -3.18
C PRO A 564 2.86 37.12 -4.22
N ALA A 565 1.61 36.96 -3.78
CA ALA A 565 0.45 37.12 -4.66
C ALA A 565 0.30 38.55 -5.24
N LYS A 566 1.05 39.54 -4.72
CA LYS A 566 1.17 40.87 -5.32
C LYS A 566 2.02 40.84 -6.59
N ASP A 567 3.12 40.08 -6.57
CA ASP A 567 4.06 39.96 -7.68
C ASP A 567 3.44 39.15 -8.81
N GLU A 568 2.64 38.12 -8.52
CA GLU A 568 1.83 37.41 -9.53
C GLU A 568 0.94 38.37 -10.33
N LYS A 569 0.17 39.24 -9.65
CA LYS A 569 -0.72 40.21 -10.30
C LYS A 569 0.05 41.29 -11.04
N TRP A 570 1.14 41.80 -10.45
CA TRP A 570 1.98 42.80 -11.09
C TRP A 570 2.64 42.24 -12.36
N LEU A 571 3.19 41.02 -12.31
CA LEU A 571 3.79 40.36 -13.47
C LEU A 571 2.79 40.15 -14.58
N LYS A 572 1.59 39.59 -14.30
CA LYS A 572 0.53 39.42 -15.32
C LYS A 572 0.15 40.74 -16.00
N SER A 573 0.00 41.81 -15.22
CA SER A 573 -0.33 43.13 -15.77
C SER A 573 0.84 43.74 -16.55
N MET A 574 2.08 43.59 -16.06
CA MET A 574 3.28 44.13 -16.67
C MET A 574 3.57 43.43 -17.99
N THR A 575 3.61 42.09 -18.01
CA THR A 575 3.86 41.33 -19.24
C THR A 575 2.76 41.55 -20.27
N GLY A 576 1.48 41.67 -19.87
CA GLY A 576 0.39 42.04 -20.78
C GLY A 576 0.64 43.36 -21.50
N ILE A 577 0.99 44.41 -20.75
CA ILE A 577 1.31 45.74 -21.32
C ILE A 577 2.57 45.70 -22.18
N ARG A 578 3.63 44.99 -21.75
CA ARG A 578 4.88 44.91 -22.52
C ARG A 578 4.72 44.11 -23.81
N ILE A 579 3.95 43.03 -23.80
CA ILE A 579 3.61 42.23 -24.97
C ILE A 579 2.82 43.06 -25.98
N SER A 580 1.78 43.79 -25.58
CA SER A 580 0.98 44.61 -26.50
C SER A 580 1.72 45.83 -27.06
N GLN A 581 2.83 46.24 -26.41
CA GLN A 581 3.71 47.33 -26.83
C GLN A 581 4.92 46.85 -27.65
N MET A 582 5.12 45.54 -27.75
CA MET A 582 6.32 44.96 -28.36
C MET A 582 6.19 44.96 -29.89
N PRO A 583 7.16 45.52 -30.62
CA PRO A 583 7.14 45.55 -32.08
C PRO A 583 7.07 44.15 -32.71
N ARG A 584 6.30 44.04 -33.79
CA ARG A 584 6.11 42.83 -34.61
C ARG A 584 6.77 43.00 -35.98
N GLY A 585 6.93 41.90 -36.71
CA GLY A 585 7.34 41.93 -38.12
C GLY A 585 8.63 42.71 -38.40
N VAL A 586 9.58 42.75 -37.44
CA VAL A 586 10.80 43.57 -37.57
C VAL A 586 11.60 43.10 -38.78
N LYS A 587 11.76 43.98 -39.76
CA LYS A 587 12.42 43.71 -41.04
C LYS A 587 13.63 44.64 -41.16
N CYS A 588 14.77 44.09 -41.54
CA CYS A 588 15.96 44.86 -41.91
C CYS A 588 16.23 44.62 -43.39
N ALA A 589 16.23 45.69 -44.19
CA ALA A 589 16.32 45.63 -45.64
C ALA A 589 17.42 46.57 -46.17
N ARG A 590 17.94 46.25 -47.35
CA ARG A 590 18.78 47.18 -48.12
C ARG A 590 17.88 48.17 -48.85
N ASN A 591 18.28 49.43 -48.90
CA ASN A 591 17.75 50.38 -49.87
C ASN A 591 18.73 50.47 -51.08
N GLU A 592 18.55 51.45 -51.95
CA GLU A 592 19.35 51.63 -53.16
C GLU A 592 20.77 52.19 -52.94
N ARG A 593 21.13 52.54 -51.71
CA ARG A 593 22.34 53.30 -51.38
C ARG A 593 23.40 52.48 -50.63
N ARG A 594 24.65 52.80 -50.92
CA ARG A 594 25.86 52.25 -50.31
C ARG A 594 25.89 52.54 -48.82
N GLY A 595 26.16 51.52 -48.01
CA GLY A 595 26.30 51.70 -46.56
C GLY A 595 25.02 52.13 -45.85
N GLU A 596 23.85 51.99 -46.47
CA GLU A 596 22.55 52.25 -45.85
C GLU A 596 21.77 50.96 -45.59
N LEU A 597 20.99 50.93 -44.51
CA LEU A 597 20.01 49.88 -44.18
C LEU A 597 18.73 50.53 -43.64
N VAL A 598 17.58 50.00 -44.05
CA VAL A 598 16.26 50.42 -43.57
C VAL A 598 15.75 49.37 -42.58
N VAL A 599 15.32 49.81 -41.40
CA VAL A 599 14.64 48.99 -40.41
C VAL A 599 13.18 49.40 -40.38
N SER A 600 12.27 48.46 -40.61
CA SER A 600 10.83 48.64 -40.43
C SER A 600 10.29 47.63 -39.42
N TRP A 601 9.13 47.92 -38.87
CA TRP A 601 8.40 47.06 -37.94
C TRP A 601 6.90 47.35 -38.07
N GLU A 602 6.11 46.48 -37.47
CA GLU A 602 4.66 46.60 -37.40
C GLU A 602 4.26 46.73 -35.92
N SER A 603 3.22 47.50 -35.63
CA SER A 603 2.79 47.78 -34.25
C SER A 603 1.35 47.37 -34.05
N VAL A 604 1.15 46.45 -33.10
CA VAL A 604 -0.17 46.09 -32.54
C VAL A 604 -0.60 47.01 -31.38
N ASP A 605 0.25 47.96 -30.97
CA ASP A 605 -0.09 48.92 -29.90
C ASP A 605 -1.28 49.83 -30.31
N SER A 606 -2.05 50.23 -29.30
CA SER A 606 -3.23 51.07 -29.43
C SER A 606 -2.95 52.32 -30.26
N HIS A 607 -3.91 52.72 -31.10
CA HIS A 607 -3.82 53.99 -31.83
C HIS A 607 -3.64 55.23 -30.94
N LYS A 608 -3.98 55.14 -29.64
CA LYS A 608 -3.72 56.19 -28.64
C LYS A 608 -2.22 56.39 -28.33
N ASN A 609 -1.37 55.45 -28.75
CA ASN A 609 0.08 55.45 -28.52
C ASN A 609 0.90 55.73 -29.81
N ARG A 610 0.26 56.10 -30.93
CA ARG A 610 0.92 56.32 -32.24
C ARG A 610 2.14 57.25 -32.18
N ASP A 611 2.09 58.30 -31.37
CA ASP A 611 3.16 59.32 -31.27
C ASP A 611 4.26 58.96 -30.26
N LYS A 612 4.14 57.82 -29.55
CA LYS A 612 5.10 57.41 -28.52
C LYS A 612 6.45 57.01 -29.14
N PRO A 613 7.56 57.27 -28.44
CA PRO A 613 8.89 56.99 -28.96
C PRO A 613 9.18 55.49 -29.04
N VAL A 614 9.76 55.09 -30.18
CA VAL A 614 10.32 53.77 -30.45
C VAL A 614 11.83 53.93 -30.61
N ARG A 615 12.60 53.11 -29.89
CA ARG A 615 14.05 53.03 -30.03
C ARG A 615 14.41 51.89 -30.98
N VAL A 616 15.21 52.23 -31.99
CA VAL A 616 15.79 51.29 -32.95
C VAL A 616 17.30 51.28 -32.73
N ILE A 617 17.88 50.11 -32.46
CA ILE A 617 19.33 49.91 -32.34
C ILE A 617 19.77 48.92 -33.41
N LEU A 618 20.75 49.28 -34.22
CA LEU A 618 21.25 48.45 -35.30
C LEU A 618 22.59 47.82 -34.88
N HIS A 619 22.52 46.62 -34.30
CA HIS A 619 23.69 45.91 -33.79
C HIS A 619 24.52 45.33 -34.93
N SER A 620 25.84 45.48 -34.84
CA SER A 620 26.75 44.68 -35.67
C SER A 620 26.79 43.23 -35.17
N ASN A 621 26.97 42.26 -36.07
CA ASN A 621 27.17 40.85 -35.70
C ASN A 621 28.43 40.61 -34.84
N ASP A 622 29.36 41.57 -34.81
CA ASP A 622 30.55 41.53 -33.95
C ASP A 622 30.23 42.02 -32.52
N CYS A 623 29.12 42.76 -32.33
CA CYS A 623 28.64 43.24 -31.02
C CYS A 623 28.24 42.09 -30.07
N THR A 624 28.01 40.91 -30.62
CA THR A 624 27.64 39.68 -29.90
C THR A 624 28.75 38.63 -29.89
N GLY A 625 29.94 38.96 -30.44
CA GLY A 625 30.86 37.98 -31.04
C GLY A 625 31.69 37.09 -30.10
N GLU A 626 31.97 37.52 -28.86
CA GLU A 626 32.87 36.77 -27.94
C GLU A 626 32.27 36.52 -26.55
N LEU A 627 31.00 36.87 -26.33
CA LEU A 627 30.38 36.97 -24.99
C LEU A 627 29.20 36.02 -24.71
N GLN A 628 29.03 34.97 -25.53
CA GLN A 628 28.02 33.91 -25.34
C GLN A 628 28.11 33.14 -24.00
N SER A 629 29.18 33.34 -23.22
CA SER A 629 29.45 32.65 -21.95
C SER A 629 29.06 33.44 -20.69
N SER A 630 28.51 34.65 -20.80
CA SER A 630 28.18 35.51 -19.65
C SER A 630 26.67 35.71 -19.44
N TRP A 631 26.23 35.61 -18.18
CA TRP A 631 24.81 35.54 -17.76
C TRP A 631 24.03 36.87 -17.84
N GLU A 632 24.69 37.94 -18.26
CA GLU A 632 24.16 39.31 -18.24
C GLU A 632 23.67 39.76 -19.63
N HIS A 633 24.34 39.31 -20.69
CA HIS A 633 24.07 39.75 -22.06
C HIS A 633 22.72 39.35 -22.71
N PRO A 634 21.96 38.32 -22.28
CA PRO A 634 20.60 38.10 -22.81
C PRO A 634 19.68 39.32 -22.60
N LEU A 635 19.91 40.12 -21.55
CA LEU A 635 19.05 41.26 -21.24
C LEU A 635 19.11 42.35 -22.32
N ASN A 636 20.29 42.64 -22.88
CA ASN A 636 20.51 43.76 -23.82
C ASN A 636 19.84 43.56 -25.18
N ILE A 637 19.52 42.32 -25.53
CA ILE A 637 18.85 41.94 -26.79
C ILE A 637 17.34 41.72 -26.59
N MET A 638 16.89 41.46 -25.35
CA MET A 638 15.48 41.19 -25.02
C MET A 638 14.75 42.40 -24.45
N PHE A 639 15.47 43.32 -23.79
CA PHE A 639 14.90 44.49 -23.12
C PHE A 639 15.60 45.79 -23.49
N ASN A 640 14.84 46.86 -23.63
CA ASN A 640 15.39 48.21 -23.72
C ASN A 640 16.03 48.60 -22.38
N LEU A 641 17.33 48.84 -22.38
CA LEU A 641 18.08 49.30 -21.20
C LEU A 641 18.27 50.82 -21.24
N LYS A 642 18.72 51.42 -20.13
CA LYS A 642 19.22 52.80 -20.16
C LYS A 642 20.51 52.82 -20.98
N ASP A 643 20.83 53.96 -21.59
CA ASP A 643 22.07 54.12 -22.34
C ASP A 643 23.34 53.95 -21.45
N GLU A 644 23.23 54.18 -20.14
CA GLU A 644 24.30 53.92 -19.15
C GLU A 644 24.52 52.42 -18.88
N ASP A 645 23.46 51.61 -18.96
CA ASP A 645 23.50 50.14 -18.75
C ASP A 645 23.82 49.39 -20.05
N ARG A 646 24.02 50.11 -21.17
CA ARG A 646 24.13 49.56 -22.51
C ARG A 646 25.59 49.30 -22.89
N ASN A 647 26.03 48.06 -22.72
CA ASN A 647 27.38 47.58 -23.09
C ASN A 647 27.67 47.55 -24.62
N CYS A 648 27.19 48.51 -25.42
CA CYS A 648 27.55 48.64 -26.84
C CYS A 648 27.37 50.04 -27.44
N ASP A 649 28.32 50.42 -28.29
CA ASP A 649 28.31 51.66 -29.10
C ASP A 649 27.60 51.49 -30.46
N CYS A 650 26.69 50.52 -30.58
CA CYS A 650 25.94 50.31 -31.82
C CYS A 650 25.02 51.52 -32.12
N PRO A 651 24.89 51.92 -33.39
CA PRO A 651 24.10 53.09 -33.76
C PRO A 651 22.64 52.89 -33.37
N SER A 652 22.08 53.91 -32.70
CA SER A 652 20.70 53.94 -32.22
C SER A 652 19.99 55.19 -32.73
N GLN A 653 18.70 55.05 -33.07
CA GLN A 653 17.83 56.15 -33.50
C GLN A 653 16.48 56.06 -32.79
N LEU A 654 15.83 57.22 -32.63
CA LEU A 654 14.47 57.33 -32.11
C LEU A 654 13.50 57.60 -33.26
N SER A 655 12.33 56.98 -33.17
CA SER A 655 11.21 57.12 -34.11
C SER A 655 9.89 57.11 -33.35
N GLN A 656 8.76 57.04 -34.04
CA GLN A 656 7.43 56.94 -33.43
C GLN A 656 6.76 55.61 -33.77
N VAL A 657 5.85 55.13 -32.92
CA VAL A 657 5.09 53.88 -33.13
C VAL A 657 4.43 53.79 -34.51
N ALA A 658 3.90 54.92 -35.01
CA ALA A 658 3.25 54.99 -36.32
C ALA A 658 4.19 55.16 -37.53
N SER A 659 5.51 55.21 -37.33
CA SER A 659 6.47 55.37 -38.43
C SER A 659 6.62 54.07 -39.24
N ALA A 660 6.76 54.20 -40.57
CA ALA A 660 7.04 53.09 -41.47
C ALA A 660 8.46 52.50 -41.30
N GLY A 661 9.36 53.18 -40.58
CA GLY A 661 10.71 52.67 -40.31
C GLY A 661 11.72 53.76 -39.96
N VAL A 662 13.00 53.37 -40.02
CA VAL A 662 14.18 54.23 -39.81
C VAL A 662 15.30 53.80 -40.76
N THR A 663 15.98 54.76 -41.39
CA THR A 663 17.16 54.51 -42.22
C THR A 663 18.44 54.81 -41.45
N PHE A 664 19.35 53.83 -41.39
CA PHE A 664 20.71 53.99 -40.89
C PHE A 664 21.66 54.21 -42.07
N THR A 665 22.59 55.14 -41.94
CA THR A 665 23.54 55.53 -42.98
C THR A 665 24.99 55.39 -42.49
N ASN A 666 25.95 55.47 -43.42
CA ASN A 666 27.40 55.36 -43.14
C ASN A 666 27.85 54.04 -42.48
N LEU A 667 27.13 52.94 -42.74
CA LEU A 667 27.42 51.62 -42.20
C LEU A 667 28.57 50.94 -42.95
N GLY A 668 29.47 50.29 -42.21
CA GLY A 668 30.57 49.52 -42.79
C GLY A 668 30.06 48.30 -43.58
N THR A 669 30.37 48.25 -44.88
CA THR A 669 29.76 47.33 -45.87
C THR A 669 30.18 45.87 -45.74
N GLU A 670 31.28 45.58 -45.02
CA GLU A 670 31.74 44.21 -44.78
C GLU A 670 31.08 43.55 -43.56
N LYS A 671 30.55 44.36 -42.63
CA LYS A 671 29.88 43.89 -41.43
C LYS A 671 28.42 43.53 -41.72
N LYS A 672 27.92 42.50 -41.04
CA LYS A 672 26.49 42.20 -40.95
C LYS A 672 25.88 42.98 -39.79
N TYR A 673 24.61 43.36 -39.92
CA TYR A 673 23.84 44.04 -38.88
C TYR A 673 22.45 43.44 -38.74
N PHE A 674 21.92 43.44 -37.51
CA PHE A 674 20.54 43.08 -37.18
C PHE A 674 19.91 44.17 -36.30
N ALA A 675 18.58 44.24 -36.30
CA ALA A 675 17.85 45.31 -35.61
C ALA A 675 17.25 44.84 -34.29
N SER A 676 17.38 45.67 -33.26
CA SER A 676 16.60 45.65 -32.02
C SER A 676 15.61 46.80 -32.07
N VAL A 677 14.31 46.50 -31.99
CA VAL A 677 13.24 47.51 -32.00
C VAL A 677 12.39 47.35 -30.75
N SER A 678 12.19 48.43 -30.00
CA SER A 678 11.39 48.43 -28.77
C SER A 678 10.81 49.83 -28.52
N ARG A 679 9.90 49.94 -27.55
CA ARG A 679 9.54 51.25 -26.99
C ARG A 679 10.73 51.90 -26.31
N ASP A 680 10.83 53.23 -26.38
CA ASP A 680 11.84 53.99 -25.63
C ASP A 680 11.47 54.14 -24.13
N ASP A 681 11.07 53.02 -23.53
CA ASP A 681 10.74 52.88 -22.12
C ASP A 681 11.69 51.81 -21.54
N VAL A 682 12.34 52.07 -20.39
CA VAL A 682 13.26 51.10 -19.77
C VAL A 682 12.49 49.82 -19.42
N GLY A 683 13.03 48.66 -19.77
CA GLY A 683 12.39 47.35 -19.61
C GLY A 683 11.30 47.04 -20.64
N ALA A 684 11.18 47.81 -21.72
CA ALA A 684 10.32 47.45 -22.85
C ALA A 684 10.86 46.20 -23.56
N PHE A 685 9.97 45.31 -24.01
CA PHE A 685 10.37 44.10 -24.74
C PHE A 685 10.81 44.47 -26.16
N ILE A 686 11.92 43.88 -26.60
CA ILE A 686 12.46 44.03 -27.95
C ILE A 686 11.81 42.99 -28.88
N GLY A 687 11.34 43.45 -30.06
CA GLY A 687 10.76 42.60 -31.10
C GLY A 687 11.75 41.52 -31.59
N LEU A 688 11.23 40.39 -32.09
CA LEU A 688 12.06 39.29 -32.61
C LEU A 688 13.04 39.82 -33.68
N HIS A 689 14.33 39.52 -33.54
CA HIS A 689 15.36 40.07 -34.42
C HIS A 689 15.27 39.52 -35.86
N PRO A 690 15.42 40.37 -36.89
CA PRO A 690 15.61 39.90 -38.26
C PRO A 690 17.00 39.27 -38.45
N PRO A 691 17.18 38.37 -39.43
CA PRO A 691 18.49 37.84 -39.80
C PRO A 691 19.51 38.95 -40.12
N ALA A 692 20.76 38.77 -39.69
CA ALA A 692 21.79 39.79 -39.87
C ALA A 692 22.24 39.94 -41.33
N ILE A 693 22.05 41.14 -41.92
CA ILE A 693 22.35 41.44 -43.32
C ILE A 693 23.49 42.45 -43.49
N ARG A 694 24.15 42.43 -44.66
CA ARG A 694 25.15 43.45 -45.05
C ARG A 694 24.48 44.60 -45.83
N PRO A 695 24.88 45.86 -45.61
CA PRO A 695 24.58 46.99 -46.49
C PRO A 695 25.11 46.76 -47.90
N LEU A 696 24.66 47.55 -48.88
CA LEU A 696 25.23 47.52 -50.23
C LEU A 696 26.68 48.06 -50.23
N LYS A 697 27.53 47.46 -51.09
CA LYS A 697 28.91 47.90 -51.29
C LYS A 697 29.05 49.12 -52.21
N GLU A 698 28.08 49.32 -53.10
CA GLU A 698 28.01 50.34 -54.15
C GLU A 698 26.55 50.80 -54.29
N ASP A 699 26.32 52.04 -54.75
CA ASP A 699 24.97 52.55 -55.02
C ASP A 699 24.37 51.85 -56.25
N LEU A 700 23.08 51.51 -56.22
CA LEU A 700 22.40 50.90 -57.37
C LEU A 700 22.08 51.91 -58.49
N PHE A 701 22.18 53.21 -58.22
CA PHE A 701 21.97 54.28 -59.19
C PHE A 701 23.02 55.40 -59.08
N VAL A 702 23.89 55.49 -60.10
CA VAL A 702 24.74 56.66 -60.33
C VAL A 702 23.88 57.77 -60.95
N LYS A 703 23.67 58.88 -60.24
CA LYS A 703 23.05 60.07 -60.84
C LYS A 703 23.98 60.68 -61.88
N GLN A 704 23.49 60.85 -63.11
CA GLN A 704 24.10 61.78 -64.06
C GLN A 704 23.95 63.21 -63.53
N GLU A 705 25.01 64.03 -63.69
CA GLU A 705 24.95 65.45 -63.35
C GLU A 705 23.99 66.21 -64.29
N PRO A 706 23.29 67.25 -63.80
CA PRO A 706 22.27 67.93 -64.59
C PRO A 706 22.88 68.93 -65.57
N THR A 707 22.88 68.60 -66.86
CA THR A 707 23.10 69.59 -67.92
C THR A 707 21.92 70.54 -67.98
N SER A 708 22.15 71.81 -67.70
CA SER A 708 21.15 72.88 -67.86
C SER A 708 20.70 73.02 -69.31
N LEU A 709 19.40 73.15 -69.56
CA LEU A 709 18.85 73.99 -70.63
C LEU A 709 17.38 74.35 -70.34
N ASN A 710 16.88 75.37 -71.03
CA ASN A 710 15.72 76.19 -70.69
C ASN A 710 14.59 76.05 -71.74
N VAL A 711 13.52 76.85 -71.58
CA VAL A 711 12.46 77.22 -72.57
C VAL A 711 11.12 76.47 -72.48
N ASP A 712 10.18 77.15 -71.81
CA ASP A 712 8.82 77.53 -72.22
C ASP A 712 7.92 76.68 -73.14
N ALA A 713 6.67 76.54 -72.65
CA ALA A 713 5.38 76.68 -73.34
C ALA A 713 4.95 75.67 -74.44
N ILE A 714 3.70 75.18 -74.34
CA ILE A 714 2.56 75.55 -75.21
C ILE A 714 1.29 74.72 -74.88
N GLN A 715 0.19 75.45 -74.63
CA GLN A 715 -1.23 75.19 -74.97
C GLN A 715 -1.90 73.79 -74.81
N SER A 716 -3.01 73.79 -74.05
CA SER A 716 -4.24 72.99 -74.26
C SER A 716 -4.81 73.19 -75.70
N PRO A 717 -5.80 72.42 -76.24
CA PRO A 717 -7.02 71.97 -75.54
C PRO A 717 -7.74 70.70 -76.09
N VAL A 718 -9.00 70.48 -75.64
CA VAL A 718 -10.15 69.95 -76.44
C VAL A 718 -10.14 68.45 -76.84
N HIS A 719 -11.25 67.68 -76.91
CA HIS A 719 -12.68 67.73 -76.46
C HIS A 719 -13.36 66.43 -76.99
N VAL A 720 -14.59 66.07 -76.54
CA VAL A 720 -15.54 65.10 -77.19
C VAL A 720 -15.16 63.60 -77.03
N SER A 721 -16.02 62.59 -76.86
CA SER A 721 -17.47 62.40 -76.57
C SER A 721 -17.58 61.12 -75.69
N GLU A 722 -18.53 60.93 -74.77
CA GLU A 722 -19.99 60.76 -74.94
C GLU A 722 -20.42 59.43 -75.63
N ASP A 723 -21.56 58.91 -75.15
CA ASP A 723 -22.33 57.72 -75.58
C ASP A 723 -21.79 56.30 -75.28
N ALA A 724 -22.61 55.29 -74.98
CA ALA A 724 -24.01 55.22 -74.48
C ALA A 724 -24.36 53.74 -74.14
N MET A 725 -25.59 53.51 -73.62
CA MET A 725 -26.38 52.26 -73.72
C MET A 725 -25.87 51.00 -72.96
N GLU A 726 -26.74 50.10 -72.46
CA GLU A 726 -28.17 50.12 -72.11
C GLU A 726 -28.50 48.82 -71.33
N SER A 727 -29.80 48.55 -71.11
CA SER A 727 -30.42 47.32 -70.61
C SER A 727 -30.23 47.03 -69.10
N THR A 728 -31.20 47.26 -68.22
CA THR A 728 -32.61 46.76 -68.09
C THR A 728 -32.74 45.44 -67.34
N ASP A 729 -33.44 45.56 -66.20
CA ASP A 729 -34.52 44.68 -65.72
C ASP A 729 -34.11 43.36 -65.03
N ASP A 730 -34.84 42.83 -64.04
CA ASP A 730 -36.14 43.28 -63.47
C ASP A 730 -36.30 42.84 -61.99
N THR A 731 -37.30 43.44 -61.33
CA THR A 731 -38.14 42.99 -60.17
C THR A 731 -37.82 41.66 -59.41
N SER A 732 -38.10 41.54 -58.11
CA SER A 732 -39.39 41.90 -57.46
C SER A 732 -39.35 42.08 -55.93
N ASN A 733 -40.24 42.96 -55.47
CA ASN A 733 -40.85 43.18 -54.15
C ASN A 733 -41.05 41.91 -53.27
N ASP A 734 -41.11 42.08 -51.93
CA ASP A 734 -42.40 42.30 -51.26
C ASP A 734 -42.25 42.96 -49.87
N ASP A 735 -43.33 43.60 -49.40
CA ASP A 735 -43.39 44.55 -48.28
C ASP A 735 -43.54 43.91 -46.87
N GLY A 736 -43.40 44.72 -45.81
CA GLY A 736 -43.61 44.26 -44.43
C GLY A 736 -43.36 45.32 -43.34
N ASP A 737 -44.25 46.31 -43.23
CA ASP A 737 -44.17 47.46 -42.30
C ASP A 737 -44.28 47.13 -40.79
N ASN A 738 -44.05 48.18 -39.99
CA ASN A 738 -44.58 48.46 -38.64
C ASN A 738 -43.94 47.78 -37.40
N GLU A 739 -43.82 48.44 -36.22
CA GLU A 739 -43.93 49.86 -35.85
C GLU A 739 -43.43 50.07 -34.39
N PHE A 740 -43.22 51.34 -33.98
CA PHE A 740 -43.16 51.87 -32.60
C PHE A 740 -42.14 51.32 -31.55
N GLY A 741 -41.36 52.23 -30.93
CA GLY A 741 -40.58 51.88 -29.72
C GLY A 741 -39.53 52.86 -29.16
N SER A 742 -39.69 54.18 -29.27
CA SER A 742 -38.96 55.17 -28.42
C SER A 742 -39.82 55.50 -27.18
N PRO A 743 -39.32 56.14 -26.08
CA PRO A 743 -38.12 57.01 -25.99
C PRO A 743 -37.32 56.94 -24.66
N ASP A 744 -36.41 57.93 -24.48
CA ASP A 744 -35.93 58.52 -23.20
C ASP A 744 -35.01 57.67 -22.28
N LYS A 745 -34.04 58.22 -21.51
CA LYS A 745 -33.44 59.58 -21.41
C LYS A 745 -32.08 59.52 -20.67
N GLU A 746 -31.21 60.49 -20.97
CA GLU A 746 -30.53 61.44 -20.06
C GLU A 746 -30.34 61.14 -18.53
N VAL A 747 -29.37 61.66 -17.75
CA VAL A 747 -28.16 62.53 -17.91
C VAL A 747 -27.41 62.60 -16.54
N THR A 748 -26.13 63.05 -16.51
CA THR A 748 -25.27 63.43 -15.32
C THR A 748 -24.96 62.34 -14.27
N ALA A 749 -23.75 62.14 -13.73
CA ALA A 749 -22.56 62.97 -13.41
C ALA A 749 -22.62 63.79 -12.10
N MET A 750 -21.75 63.43 -11.13
CA MET A 750 -21.09 64.24 -10.07
C MET A 750 -20.15 63.27 -9.32
N SER A 751 -18.84 63.45 -9.13
CA SER A 751 -17.98 64.58 -8.70
C SER A 751 -17.83 64.74 -7.19
N LEU A 752 -16.56 64.68 -6.73
CA LEU A 752 -16.02 65.12 -5.41
C LEU A 752 -16.44 64.25 -4.20
N SER A 753 -15.62 64.02 -3.16
CA SER A 753 -14.52 64.83 -2.61
C SER A 753 -13.55 63.99 -1.73
N SER A 754 -12.34 64.50 -1.48
CA SER A 754 -11.44 64.07 -0.40
C SER A 754 -11.79 64.78 0.92
N PRO A 755 -11.43 64.21 2.09
CA PRO A 755 -10.16 64.56 2.77
C PRO A 755 -9.48 63.32 3.42
N GLY A 756 -8.27 63.34 3.99
CA GLY A 756 -7.24 64.37 4.16
C GLY A 756 -6.51 64.19 5.52
N THR A 757 -5.18 64.40 5.57
CA THR A 757 -4.32 64.53 6.79
C THR A 757 -4.23 63.31 7.76
N SER A 758 -3.16 63.06 8.55
CA SER A 758 -1.78 63.61 8.64
C SER A 758 -0.91 62.79 9.63
N SER A 759 0.43 62.84 9.48
CA SER A 759 1.45 62.53 10.52
C SER A 759 1.56 61.05 11.01
N SER A 760 2.67 60.58 11.56
CA SER A 760 3.90 61.24 12.05
C SER A 760 5.15 60.36 11.88
N GLU A 761 6.33 60.99 11.91
CA GLU A 761 7.64 60.34 11.91
C GLU A 761 7.98 59.69 13.27
N LYS A 762 8.82 58.64 13.25
CA LYS A 762 9.95 58.47 14.18
C LYS A 762 10.87 57.35 13.70
N GLY A 763 12.12 57.70 13.35
CA GLY A 763 13.17 56.72 13.09
C GLY A 763 13.95 56.35 14.36
N TYR A 764 14.76 55.30 14.27
CA TYR A 764 15.89 55.07 15.18
C TYR A 764 17.01 54.28 14.47
N THR A 765 18.26 54.52 14.91
CA THR A 765 19.51 53.90 14.42
C THR A 765 20.36 53.50 15.65
N SER A 766 21.46 52.75 15.59
CA SER A 766 22.34 52.28 14.49
C SER A 766 23.12 51.03 14.98
N ARG A 767 24.07 50.54 14.16
CA ARG A 767 25.22 49.68 14.54
C ARG A 767 24.90 48.20 14.83
N GLN A 768 25.61 47.20 14.28
CA GLN A 768 27.06 46.94 14.03
C GLN A 768 27.92 46.80 15.28
N ASP A 769 28.50 45.61 15.44
CA ASP A 769 29.89 45.41 15.89
C ASP A 769 30.40 44.07 15.30
N ASP A 770 31.70 43.99 15.03
CA ASP A 770 32.37 42.94 14.24
C ASP A 770 33.32 42.05 15.07
N ALA A 771 33.42 40.76 14.68
CA ALA A 771 34.66 39.94 14.70
C ALA A 771 35.33 39.53 16.06
N PRO A 772 36.32 38.60 16.10
CA PRO A 772 36.50 37.35 15.32
C PRO A 772 37.00 36.08 16.10
N GLN A 773 36.89 34.93 15.42
CA GLN A 773 37.86 33.80 15.33
C GLN A 773 38.10 32.71 16.42
N ASP A 774 38.30 31.50 15.85
CA ASP A 774 39.11 30.32 16.23
C ASP A 774 38.79 29.47 17.48
N ALA A 775 38.31 28.22 17.25
CA ALA A 775 39.07 26.99 17.57
C ALA A 775 38.36 25.66 17.15
N VAL A 776 39.05 24.90 16.29
CA VAL A 776 39.25 23.43 16.23
C VAL A 776 38.13 22.45 16.67
N SER A 777 37.80 21.56 15.72
CA SER A 777 37.02 20.32 15.84
C SER A 777 37.56 19.28 16.83
N GLU A 778 36.67 18.63 17.60
CA GLU A 778 36.66 17.15 17.74
C GLU A 778 35.26 16.66 18.18
N ALA A 779 34.83 15.50 17.68
CA ALA A 779 33.45 14.99 17.85
C ALA A 779 33.38 13.81 18.83
N PRO A 780 32.44 13.78 19.79
CA PRO A 780 32.15 12.60 20.57
C PRO A 780 31.02 11.76 19.94
N VAL A 781 31.26 10.46 19.85
CA VAL A 781 30.24 9.44 19.55
C VAL A 781 29.25 9.39 20.71
N ASN A 782 27.94 9.43 20.42
CA ASN A 782 26.90 9.24 21.43
C ASN A 782 26.00 8.05 21.10
N ASP A 783 25.70 7.26 22.14
CA ASP A 783 25.00 5.99 22.13
C ASP A 783 23.51 6.21 22.48
N GLU A 784 22.63 6.18 21.47
CA GLU A 784 21.18 6.39 21.67
C GLU A 784 20.44 5.07 21.94
N SER A 785 20.28 4.70 23.21
CA SER A 785 19.39 3.59 23.59
C SER A 785 18.65 3.71 24.94
N HIS A 786 18.36 4.94 25.41
CA HIS A 786 17.43 5.17 26.53
C HIS A 786 16.46 6.34 26.30
N LEU A 787 15.22 6.03 25.90
CA LEU A 787 14.10 6.97 25.99
C LEU A 787 13.62 7.08 27.46
N PRO A 788 13.21 8.26 27.92
CA PRO A 788 12.73 8.45 29.30
C PRO A 788 11.39 7.73 29.53
N VAL A 789 11.24 7.11 30.70
CA VAL A 789 9.95 6.55 31.14
C VAL A 789 9.07 7.70 31.62
N GLU A 790 8.03 8.02 30.86
CA GLU A 790 7.03 9.01 31.27
C GLU A 790 6.19 8.47 32.45
N SER A 791 6.07 9.29 33.50
CA SER A 791 5.21 9.02 34.66
C SER A 791 4.05 10.03 34.69
N TYR A 792 2.84 9.53 34.82
CA TYR A 792 1.60 10.33 34.83
C TYR A 792 0.93 10.23 36.20
N VAL A 793 0.56 11.37 36.80
CA VAL A 793 -0.18 11.39 38.07
C VAL A 793 -1.68 11.26 37.81
N LEU A 794 -2.36 10.40 38.59
CA LEU A 794 -3.83 10.30 38.55
C LEU A 794 -4.49 11.63 38.95
N GLY A 795 -5.31 12.17 38.05
CA GLY A 795 -6.19 13.30 38.28
C GLY A 795 -7.62 12.86 38.62
N GLU A 796 -8.59 13.68 38.24
CA GLU A 796 -10.01 13.48 38.57
C GLU A 796 -10.61 12.24 37.90
N SER A 797 -11.54 11.58 38.61
CA SER A 797 -12.27 10.41 38.11
C SER A 797 -13.34 10.84 37.11
N LEU A 798 -13.36 10.17 35.96
CA LEU A 798 -14.35 10.37 34.91
C LEU A 798 -15.44 9.30 34.98
N ASP A 799 -16.70 9.71 34.76
CA ASP A 799 -17.75 8.74 34.42
C ASP A 799 -17.56 8.30 32.97
N HIS A 800 -17.44 6.99 32.75
CA HIS A 800 -17.33 6.39 31.42
C HIS A 800 -18.42 6.83 30.42
N ARG A 801 -19.58 7.33 30.89
CA ARG A 801 -20.68 7.86 30.07
C ARG A 801 -20.48 9.30 29.58
N SER A 802 -19.52 10.05 30.13
CA SER A 802 -19.29 11.46 29.75
C SER A 802 -18.38 11.62 28.52
N LEU A 803 -17.98 10.52 27.88
CA LEU A 803 -17.13 10.48 26.69
C LEU A 803 -17.84 9.67 25.60
N ASP A 804 -17.84 10.17 24.37
CA ASP A 804 -18.45 9.49 23.23
C ASP A 804 -17.48 8.43 22.66
N TRP A 805 -17.66 7.19 23.10
CA TRP A 805 -16.77 6.08 22.74
C TRP A 805 -17.08 5.42 21.39
N GLY A 806 -18.09 5.89 20.63
CA GLY A 806 -18.42 5.36 19.29
C GLY A 806 -18.81 3.87 19.24
N GLY A 807 -19.12 3.24 20.38
CA GLY A 807 -19.41 1.80 20.47
C GLY A 807 -19.61 1.29 21.91
N SER A 808 -19.94 0.00 22.05
CA SER A 808 -20.21 -0.64 23.35
C SER A 808 -18.92 -1.01 24.10
N PHE A 809 -18.50 -0.14 25.03
CA PHE A 809 -17.27 -0.30 25.80
C PHE A 809 -17.47 -1.09 27.13
N PRO A 810 -16.58 -2.05 27.48
CA PRO A 810 -16.77 -2.89 28.67
C PRO A 810 -16.42 -2.15 30.00
N GLY A 811 -17.44 -1.91 30.84
CA GLY A 811 -17.37 -1.12 32.09
C GLY A 811 -16.54 -1.67 33.26
N SER A 812 -15.48 -2.42 32.98
CA SER A 812 -14.60 -3.13 33.94
C SER A 812 -13.51 -2.26 34.61
N HIS A 813 -13.35 -1.01 34.16
CA HIS A 813 -12.32 -0.08 34.63
C HIS A 813 -12.95 1.25 35.07
N ASN A 814 -12.28 1.95 36.00
CA ASN A 814 -12.48 3.37 36.29
C ASN A 814 -11.49 4.18 35.45
N PHE A 815 -11.90 5.37 35.01
CA PHE A 815 -11.07 6.26 34.19
C PHE A 815 -10.74 7.53 34.95
N TYR A 816 -9.56 8.08 34.72
CA TYR A 816 -9.08 9.31 35.33
C TYR A 816 -8.41 10.18 34.27
N ARG A 817 -8.55 11.51 34.34
CA ARG A 817 -7.63 12.40 33.59
C ARG A 817 -6.22 12.31 34.17
N THR A 818 -5.20 12.67 33.40
CA THR A 818 -3.90 12.98 34.01
C THR A 818 -4.03 14.29 34.80
N ARG A 819 -3.43 14.37 35.98
CA ARG A 819 -3.47 15.61 36.79
C ARG A 819 -2.56 16.70 36.21
N ASP A 820 -1.51 16.28 35.53
CA ASP A 820 -0.39 17.14 35.14
C ASP A 820 -0.60 17.76 33.75
N ARG A 821 -1.48 17.16 32.93
CA ARG A 821 -1.94 17.66 31.63
C ARG A 821 -3.44 17.35 31.42
N PRO A 822 -4.35 18.12 32.05
CA PRO A 822 -5.79 17.87 31.95
C PRO A 822 -6.36 18.19 30.56
N GLU A 823 -5.66 18.99 29.76
CA GLU A 823 -6.01 19.38 28.38
C GLU A 823 -5.72 18.28 27.35
N ASP A 824 -4.80 17.36 27.64
CA ASP A 824 -4.45 16.25 26.76
C ASP A 824 -5.54 15.15 26.87
N ASP A 825 -5.98 14.59 25.73
CA ASP A 825 -6.95 13.46 25.66
C ASP A 825 -6.32 12.11 26.09
N VAL A 826 -5.51 12.13 27.15
CA VAL A 826 -4.84 10.99 27.75
C VAL A 826 -5.57 10.58 29.03
N PHE A 827 -6.15 9.37 29.01
CA PHE A 827 -6.94 8.84 30.12
C PHE A 827 -6.25 7.63 30.77
N ILE A 828 -6.15 7.64 32.10
CA ILE A 828 -5.61 6.54 32.88
C ILE A 828 -6.75 5.59 33.24
N ALA A 829 -6.72 4.37 32.68
CA ALA A 829 -7.68 3.31 32.99
C ALA A 829 -7.16 2.41 34.13
N LYS A 830 -7.94 2.26 35.20
CA LYS A 830 -7.59 1.43 36.37
C LYS A 830 -8.67 0.35 36.61
N PRO A 831 -8.33 -0.94 36.77
CA PRO A 831 -9.33 -1.99 37.00
C PRO A 831 -10.20 -1.70 38.24
N LYS A 832 -11.51 -1.96 38.15
CA LYS A 832 -12.41 -1.90 39.31
C LYS A 832 -12.07 -3.04 40.29
N ALA A 833 -11.79 -2.72 41.55
CA ALA A 833 -11.29 -3.68 42.53
C ALA A 833 -12.29 -4.79 42.92
N ASN A 834 -13.60 -4.53 42.81
CA ASN A 834 -14.64 -5.36 43.44
C ASN A 834 -15.18 -6.50 42.56
N LEU A 835 -14.42 -6.97 41.56
CA LEU A 835 -14.85 -8.05 40.65
C LEU A 835 -14.14 -9.39 40.89
N ILE A 836 -13.54 -9.61 42.06
CA ILE A 836 -12.93 -10.89 42.44
C ILE A 836 -13.33 -11.18 43.88
N ASN A 837 -14.01 -12.30 44.13
CA ASN A 837 -14.30 -12.76 45.48
C ASN A 837 -13.07 -13.45 46.11
N GLU A 838 -13.16 -13.76 47.40
CA GLU A 838 -12.07 -14.39 48.20
C GLU A 838 -11.50 -15.68 47.58
N ASN A 839 -12.26 -16.34 46.71
CA ASN A 839 -11.88 -17.55 45.98
C ASN A 839 -11.30 -17.30 44.57
N GLY A 840 -10.90 -16.06 44.25
CA GLY A 840 -10.22 -15.72 42.98
C GLY A 840 -11.11 -15.78 41.74
N LYS A 841 -12.44 -15.87 41.88
CA LYS A 841 -13.39 -15.92 40.75
C LYS A 841 -14.12 -14.60 40.56
N ARG A 842 -14.39 -14.26 39.28
CA ARG A 842 -15.25 -13.13 38.93
C ARG A 842 -16.70 -13.44 39.28
N MET A 843 -17.36 -12.53 39.98
CA MET A 843 -18.81 -12.56 40.13
C MET A 843 -19.47 -12.16 38.82
N HIS A 844 -20.60 -12.79 38.52
CA HIS A 844 -21.40 -12.52 37.33
C HIS A 844 -22.54 -11.59 37.76
N ASP A 845 -22.63 -10.40 37.17
CA ASP A 845 -23.76 -9.51 37.44
C ASP A 845 -25.04 -10.09 36.82
N GLU A 846 -26.08 -10.31 37.62
CA GLU A 846 -27.44 -10.54 37.12
C GLU A 846 -28.09 -9.18 36.77
N PRO A 847 -28.76 -9.05 35.61
CA PRO A 847 -29.42 -7.81 35.24
C PRO A 847 -30.74 -7.61 36.00
N SER A 848 -30.76 -6.66 36.93
CA SER A 848 -32.00 -6.13 37.53
C SER A 848 -32.93 -5.57 36.44
N GLY A 849 -34.17 -6.06 36.39
CA GLY A 849 -35.04 -5.85 35.24
C GLY A 849 -35.68 -4.46 35.12
N ASN A 850 -36.06 -4.11 33.88
CA ASN A 850 -37.19 -3.25 33.59
C ASN A 850 -37.83 -3.69 32.25
N THR A 851 -39.15 -3.87 32.27
CA THR A 851 -39.96 -4.40 31.15
C THR A 851 -40.14 -3.35 30.04
N PRO A 852 -40.33 -3.76 28.77
CA PRO A 852 -41.67 -3.55 28.20
C PRO A 852 -42.19 -4.62 27.22
N ALA A 853 -43.52 -4.63 27.07
CA ALA A 853 -44.31 -5.09 25.92
C ALA A 853 -44.24 -6.58 25.46
N ARG A 854 -45.21 -7.36 25.95
CA ARG A 854 -45.69 -8.62 25.32
C ARG A 854 -46.03 -8.44 23.83
N ARG A 855 -45.50 -9.30 22.96
CA ARG A 855 -46.18 -9.75 21.72
C ARG A 855 -46.09 -11.27 21.58
N SER A 856 -47.20 -11.87 21.14
CA SER A 856 -47.47 -13.31 21.18
C SER A 856 -46.67 -14.09 20.12
N ARG A 857 -46.16 -15.28 20.49
CA ARG A 857 -45.74 -16.29 19.51
C ARG A 857 -46.93 -17.19 19.13
N PRO A 858 -47.14 -17.53 17.85
CA PRO A 858 -47.95 -18.67 17.46
C PRO A 858 -47.17 -19.98 17.65
N SER A 859 -47.86 -21.03 18.09
CA SER A 859 -47.35 -22.39 18.22
C SER A 859 -47.35 -23.13 16.89
N PHE A 860 -46.29 -23.88 16.58
CA PHE A 860 -46.27 -24.84 15.46
C PHE A 860 -46.44 -26.27 15.97
N THR A 861 -47.45 -26.96 15.46
CA THR A 861 -47.66 -28.41 15.59
C THR A 861 -47.33 -29.08 14.25
N PRO A 862 -46.67 -30.26 14.22
CA PRO A 862 -46.23 -30.89 12.97
C PRO A 862 -47.25 -31.90 12.43
N LEU A 863 -47.40 -31.97 11.10
CA LEU A 863 -48.16 -33.00 10.36
C LEU A 863 -47.48 -33.32 9.00
N PRO A 864 -47.82 -34.44 8.33
CA PRO A 864 -46.81 -35.44 7.94
C PRO A 864 -46.57 -35.51 6.40
N PRO A 865 -45.72 -36.42 5.88
CA PRO A 865 -45.21 -36.32 4.51
C PRO A 865 -46.12 -37.02 3.48
N ASN A 866 -46.21 -36.42 2.30
CA ASN A 866 -46.30 -37.11 1.01
C ASN A 866 -45.90 -36.12 -0.10
N GLY A 867 -45.15 -36.58 -1.11
CA GLY A 867 -44.62 -35.71 -2.17
C GLY A 867 -45.51 -35.65 -3.41
N ILE A 868 -45.09 -34.87 -4.41
CA ILE A 868 -45.29 -35.10 -5.85
C ILE A 868 -44.36 -34.16 -6.65
N ARG A 869 -44.03 -34.55 -7.89
CA ARG A 869 -43.19 -33.84 -8.88
C ARG A 869 -43.85 -32.50 -9.33
N TYR A 870 -43.15 -31.54 -9.94
CA TYR A 870 -42.78 -31.55 -11.38
C TYR A 870 -41.78 -30.45 -11.78
N ARG A 871 -41.24 -30.63 -13.01
CA ARG A 871 -40.49 -29.70 -13.89
C ARG A 871 -41.03 -28.25 -13.87
N TYR A 872 -40.26 -27.21 -14.19
CA TYR A 872 -39.13 -27.11 -15.13
C TYR A 872 -37.83 -26.58 -14.51
#